data_AF-A0A524APN2-F1
#
_entry.id   AF-A0A524APN2-F1
#
_cell.length_a   1.000
_cell.length_b   1.000
_cell.length_c   1.000
_cell.angle_alpha   90.00
_cell.angle_beta   90.00
_cell.angle_gamma   90.00
#
_symmetry.space_group_name_H-M   'P 1'
#
loop_
_entity.id
_entity.type
_entity.pdbx_description
1 polymer ?
#
loop_
_entity_poly.entity_id
_entity_poly.type
_entity_poly.pdbx_seq_one_letter_code
_entity_poly.pdbx_strand_id
1 'polypeptide(L)'
;MEKWLYEQIESGTEPTKLFNQVLADSTSLSVAGILVSVSLKHMKECGEALLPILTQPAFWVADICRVAQYELMAGLGIINFSSEAQLESIRSWEHASYRRFQLDHIAQHLLVTGTDETKETLKKAMLSFPDRPPFFFAEEAQSSEIVRQRLKRCEYIASWADPATWNVEVVGEREDGLVISIEPQVSPELQEKYQQDEEYLEVQEQKWSINQWSRVLRDNGEVGSAYTLEEAVELVGRLSELEETLQKYERTDYLVEGVAAIVSGLIIHKFDWLQSNNLAHWARQQLLRLTLRSNILLKQPEVGPTIYPMDVSRSVALAIPLLLKENPRDRQLRSVTYALAQHPHYEVRSYLFHSLQILWDTNTDFVWECIAFGISEIKLIRRKRRTETHKLKRGLLVRMGLRKLASPKLADHPLRDIDYYGLIPILSVFPSGNRIASLSDSERFLSFVTDLLGLTIKVYHAKQNRQHIYDNYLSSILRYWDAPFGQALASWIIHLPSDIAFDHILDPVLKEWTIASDLLERIMRSAIDICSEDPTVQHRFVEVWYEIAEVVLSSTRFEREILALLLCTGRFMSKGDAAKLPLDELVDVFDTWVQTVANRKAGYEILIRFLRNAGFKYMILHGVRWLTEAWEQIPDNTVILKDDRMVSSLAYLLHESWYEFGEQLQTDQGLLRQFSDLVDHLAGQGDQIAVELQRKLRDLA
;
A
#
# COMPACT_ATOMS: atom_id res chain seq x y z
N MET A 1 -5.34 -28.67 9.21
CA MET A 1 -5.92 -29.22 10.45
C MET A 1 -7.42 -28.94 10.53
N GLU A 2 -7.85 -27.67 10.60
CA GLU A 2 -9.29 -27.32 10.69
C GLU A 2 -10.14 -27.93 9.55
N LYS A 3 -9.70 -27.78 8.28
CA LYS A 3 -10.36 -28.41 7.13
C LYS A 3 -10.50 -29.93 7.26
N TRP A 4 -9.43 -30.60 7.72
CA TRP A 4 -9.44 -32.04 7.91
C TRP A 4 -10.44 -32.46 9.00
N LEU A 5 -10.56 -31.69 10.09
CA LEU A 5 -11.56 -31.94 11.12
C LEU A 5 -12.98 -31.81 10.56
N TYR A 6 -13.27 -30.80 9.74
CA TYR A 6 -14.58 -30.70 9.07
C TYR A 6 -14.88 -31.94 8.24
N GLU A 7 -13.93 -32.38 7.42
CA GLU A 7 -14.10 -33.58 6.58
C GLU A 7 -14.35 -34.85 7.40
N GLN A 8 -13.70 -35.00 8.56
CA GLN A 8 -13.94 -36.14 9.45
C GLN A 8 -15.35 -36.11 10.08
N ILE A 9 -15.79 -34.94 10.55
CA ILE A 9 -17.12 -34.74 11.13
C ILE A 9 -18.21 -34.96 10.07
N GLU A 10 -18.05 -34.38 8.88
CA GLU A 10 -18.97 -34.55 7.74
C GLU A 10 -19.01 -36.00 7.24
N SER A 11 -17.93 -36.77 7.43
CA SER A 11 -17.88 -38.21 7.15
C SER A 11 -18.53 -39.08 8.25
N GLY A 12 -19.10 -38.48 9.29
CA GLY A 12 -19.80 -39.17 10.38
C GLY A 12 -18.88 -39.69 11.49
N THR A 13 -17.66 -39.18 11.59
CA THR A 13 -16.76 -39.52 12.72
C THR A 13 -17.32 -38.97 14.02
N GLU A 14 -17.27 -39.77 15.09
CA GLU A 14 -17.81 -39.36 16.39
C GLU A 14 -16.97 -38.20 16.99
N PRO A 15 -17.56 -37.01 17.23
CA PRO A 15 -16.82 -35.80 17.59
C PRO A 15 -16.02 -35.91 18.89
N THR A 16 -16.53 -36.60 19.91
CA THR A 16 -15.87 -36.72 21.22
C THR A 16 -14.58 -37.52 21.11
N LYS A 17 -14.60 -38.68 20.44
CA LYS A 17 -13.40 -39.47 20.14
C LYS A 17 -12.39 -38.68 19.32
N LEU A 18 -12.85 -37.95 18.31
CA LEU A 18 -11.98 -37.15 17.45
C LEU A 18 -11.32 -36.01 18.24
N PHE A 19 -12.08 -35.28 19.04
CA PHE A 19 -11.56 -34.17 19.84
C PHE A 19 -10.61 -34.68 20.92
N ASN A 20 -10.95 -35.79 21.59
CA ASN A 20 -10.05 -36.42 22.55
C ASN A 20 -8.75 -36.89 21.90
N GLN A 21 -8.80 -37.42 20.68
CA GLN A 21 -7.60 -37.82 19.93
C GLN A 21 -6.72 -36.61 19.58
N VAL A 22 -7.33 -35.48 19.20
CA VAL A 22 -6.59 -34.26 18.83
C VAL A 22 -6.06 -33.50 20.05
N LEU A 23 -6.79 -33.53 21.16
CA LEU A 23 -6.38 -32.92 22.42
C LEU A 23 -5.38 -33.77 23.20
N ALA A 24 -5.39 -35.09 23.03
CA ALA A 24 -4.44 -35.99 23.68
C ALA A 24 -3.00 -35.52 23.39
N ASP A 25 -2.26 -35.28 24.48
CA ASP A 25 -0.86 -34.81 24.48
C ASP A 25 -0.60 -33.45 23.82
N SER A 26 -1.64 -32.68 23.49
CA SER A 26 -1.49 -31.35 22.91
C SER A 26 -1.29 -30.28 23.99
N THR A 27 -0.25 -29.46 23.83
CA THR A 27 0.01 -28.27 24.65
C THR A 27 -0.28 -26.96 23.89
N SER A 28 -0.89 -27.06 22.71
CA SER A 28 -1.09 -25.94 21.80
C SER A 28 -2.45 -25.26 21.95
N LEU A 29 -2.44 -23.98 22.34
CA LEU A 29 -3.65 -23.14 22.38
C LEU A 29 -4.32 -23.02 21.00
N SER A 30 -3.53 -23.05 19.92
CA SER A 30 -4.06 -22.99 18.55
C SER A 30 -4.91 -24.21 18.20
N VAL A 31 -4.57 -25.38 18.74
CA VAL A 31 -5.38 -26.60 18.55
C VAL A 31 -6.74 -26.44 19.24
N ALA A 32 -6.77 -25.90 20.47
CA ALA A 32 -8.03 -25.58 21.13
C ALA A 32 -8.87 -24.58 20.31
N GLY A 33 -8.27 -23.50 19.80
CA GLY A 33 -8.97 -22.52 18.95
C GLY A 33 -9.53 -23.12 17.64
N ILE A 34 -8.86 -24.11 17.06
CA ILE A 34 -9.37 -24.88 15.91
C ILE A 34 -10.61 -25.69 16.30
N LEU A 35 -10.57 -26.39 17.44
CA LEU A 35 -11.72 -27.17 17.91
C LEU A 35 -12.92 -26.28 18.23
N VAL A 36 -12.69 -25.11 18.84
CA VAL A 36 -13.73 -24.09 19.02
C VAL A 36 -14.35 -23.70 17.68
N SER A 37 -13.52 -23.35 16.68
CA SER A 37 -14.01 -22.96 15.35
C SER A 37 -14.82 -24.08 14.70
N VAL A 38 -14.37 -25.34 14.84
CA VAL A 38 -15.09 -26.51 14.32
C VAL A 38 -16.44 -26.69 15.01
N SER A 39 -16.48 -26.56 16.33
CA SER A 39 -17.73 -26.63 17.10
C SER A 39 -18.66 -25.46 16.82
N LEU A 40 -18.17 -24.26 16.50
CA LEU A 40 -19.04 -23.13 16.11
C LEU A 40 -19.76 -23.40 14.78
N LYS A 41 -19.13 -24.10 13.84
CA LYS A 41 -19.77 -24.52 12.58
C LYS A 41 -20.74 -25.70 12.79
N HIS A 42 -20.37 -26.66 13.64
CA HIS A 42 -21.12 -27.90 13.89
C HIS A 42 -21.61 -27.97 15.34
N MET A 43 -22.35 -26.96 15.77
CA MET A 43 -22.66 -26.74 17.19
C MET A 43 -23.50 -27.86 17.80
N LYS A 44 -24.42 -28.46 17.03
CA LYS A 44 -25.28 -29.55 17.50
C LYS A 44 -24.50 -30.86 17.67
N GLU A 45 -23.60 -31.14 16.73
CA GLU A 45 -22.85 -32.38 16.67
C GLU A 45 -21.64 -32.35 17.61
N CYS A 46 -20.91 -31.24 17.65
CA CYS A 46 -19.61 -31.12 18.31
C CYS A 46 -19.66 -30.33 19.63
N GLY A 47 -20.81 -29.78 20.03
CA GLY A 47 -20.92 -28.92 21.21
C GLY A 47 -20.47 -29.62 22.49
N GLU A 48 -21.03 -30.79 22.80
CA GLU A 48 -20.71 -31.54 24.02
C GLU A 48 -19.24 -32.03 24.04
N ALA A 49 -18.65 -32.34 22.88
CA ALA A 49 -17.25 -32.73 22.77
C ALA A 49 -16.28 -31.60 23.21
N LEU A 50 -16.75 -30.35 23.25
CA LEU A 50 -15.97 -29.18 23.66
C LEU A 50 -16.03 -28.93 25.19
N LEU A 51 -16.76 -29.72 25.97
CA LEU A 51 -16.92 -29.53 27.42
C LEU A 51 -15.59 -29.39 28.20
N PRO A 52 -14.50 -30.14 27.89
CA PRO A 52 -13.20 -29.94 28.55
C PRO A 52 -12.62 -28.53 28.37
N ILE A 53 -12.93 -27.85 27.26
CA ILE A 53 -12.52 -26.47 26.97
C ILE A 53 -13.49 -25.48 27.63
N LEU A 54 -14.80 -25.72 27.51
CA LEU A 54 -15.85 -24.85 28.06
C LEU A 54 -15.82 -24.74 29.58
N THR A 55 -15.31 -25.75 30.28
CA THR A 55 -15.20 -25.76 31.75
C THR A 55 -13.97 -25.03 32.30
N GLN A 56 -13.11 -24.45 31.43
CA GLN A 56 -11.89 -23.76 31.85
C GLN A 56 -11.94 -22.27 31.48
N PRO A 57 -11.92 -21.33 32.44
CA PRO A 57 -12.10 -19.90 32.16
C PRO A 57 -10.99 -19.30 31.28
N ALA A 58 -9.79 -19.90 31.26
CA ALA A 58 -8.68 -19.43 30.43
C ALA A 58 -9.00 -19.43 28.93
N PHE A 59 -9.76 -20.44 28.44
CA PHE A 59 -10.14 -20.49 27.03
C PHE A 59 -11.18 -19.43 26.66
N TRP A 60 -12.09 -19.09 27.57
CA TRP A 60 -13.07 -18.01 27.36
C TRP A 60 -12.40 -16.66 27.18
N VAL A 61 -11.33 -16.41 27.94
CA VAL A 61 -10.53 -15.20 27.79
C VAL A 61 -9.71 -15.22 26.51
N ALA A 62 -9.08 -16.35 26.18
CA ALA A 62 -8.30 -16.50 24.95
C ALA A 62 -9.16 -16.36 23.69
N ASP A 63 -10.43 -16.76 23.74
CA ASP A 63 -11.35 -16.70 22.60
C ASP A 63 -11.66 -15.26 22.16
N ILE A 64 -11.64 -14.29 23.09
CA ILE A 64 -11.77 -12.86 22.74
C ILE A 64 -10.68 -12.45 21.76
N CYS A 65 -9.44 -12.90 21.99
CA CYS A 65 -8.32 -12.62 21.10
C CYS A 65 -8.50 -13.32 19.75
N ARG A 66 -9.10 -14.53 19.70
CA ARG A 66 -9.41 -15.22 18.44
C ARG A 66 -10.39 -14.40 17.60
N VAL A 67 -11.47 -13.91 18.21
CA VAL A 67 -12.50 -13.12 17.51
C VAL A 67 -11.92 -11.77 17.05
N ALA A 68 -11.19 -11.07 17.92
CA ALA A 68 -10.55 -9.80 17.58
C ALA A 68 -9.51 -9.95 16.46
N GLN A 69 -8.72 -11.03 16.46
CA GLN A 69 -7.77 -11.32 15.38
C GLN A 69 -8.49 -11.57 14.06
N TYR A 70 -9.67 -12.20 14.06
CA TYR A 70 -10.43 -12.41 12.84
C TYR A 70 -10.93 -11.09 12.25
N GLU A 71 -11.42 -10.17 13.08
CA GLU A 71 -11.86 -8.84 12.62
C GLU A 71 -10.70 -7.96 12.15
N LEU A 72 -9.56 -8.01 12.84
CA LEU A 72 -8.39 -7.17 12.54
C LEU A 72 -7.49 -7.73 11.44
N MET A 73 -7.46 -9.05 11.24
CA MET A 73 -6.55 -9.72 10.31
C MET A 73 -7.23 -10.35 9.09
N ALA A 74 -8.56 -10.24 8.94
CA ALA A 74 -9.24 -10.61 7.70
C ALA A 74 -8.55 -9.90 6.51
N GLY A 75 -7.97 -10.69 5.60
CA GLY A 75 -7.22 -10.18 4.45
C GLY A 75 -5.73 -9.87 4.65
N LEU A 76 -5.18 -9.87 5.88
CA LEU A 76 -3.74 -9.62 6.13
C LEU A 76 -2.89 -10.89 6.04
N GLY A 77 -3.49 -12.09 6.15
CA GLY A 77 -2.82 -13.38 5.97
C GLY A 77 -2.55 -13.77 4.51
N ILE A 78 -2.95 -12.93 3.55
CA ILE A 78 -2.86 -13.19 2.12
C ILE A 78 -1.46 -12.84 1.60
N ILE A 79 -0.46 -13.67 1.93
CA ILE A 79 0.91 -13.53 1.41
C ILE A 79 1.27 -14.80 0.63
N ASN A 80 1.47 -14.64 -0.69
CA ASN A 80 1.84 -15.66 -1.68
C ASN A 80 0.81 -16.78 -1.97
N PHE A 81 -0.06 -16.56 -2.96
CA PHE A 81 -0.87 -17.62 -3.57
C PHE A 81 -0.57 -17.78 -5.06
N SER A 82 -0.69 -19.01 -5.55
CA SER A 82 -0.39 -19.37 -6.94
C SER A 82 -1.61 -19.31 -7.87
N SER A 83 -2.84 -19.12 -7.36
CA SER A 83 -4.04 -18.92 -8.18
C SER A 83 -5.20 -18.18 -7.51
N GLU A 84 -6.07 -17.57 -8.31
CA GLU A 84 -7.29 -16.85 -7.89
C GLU A 84 -8.33 -17.76 -7.23
N ALA A 85 -8.43 -19.02 -7.67
CA ALA A 85 -9.34 -20.00 -7.07
C ALA A 85 -8.95 -20.37 -5.62
N GLN A 86 -7.65 -20.41 -5.32
CA GLN A 86 -7.17 -20.62 -3.95
C GLN A 86 -7.50 -19.43 -3.06
N LEU A 87 -7.33 -18.21 -3.59
CA LEU A 87 -7.66 -16.97 -2.90
C LEU A 87 -9.16 -16.88 -2.57
N GLU A 88 -10.03 -17.22 -3.51
CA GLU A 88 -11.48 -17.17 -3.30
C GLU A 88 -11.97 -18.25 -2.30
N SER A 89 -11.36 -19.45 -2.37
CA SER A 89 -11.59 -20.49 -1.37
C SER A 89 -11.19 -20.02 0.03
N ILE A 90 -10.03 -19.36 0.19
CA ILE A 90 -9.59 -18.84 1.48
C ILE A 90 -10.49 -17.69 1.95
N ARG A 91 -10.86 -16.75 1.07
CA ARG A 91 -11.78 -15.65 1.39
C ARG A 91 -13.14 -16.15 1.86
N SER A 92 -13.72 -17.13 1.17
CA SER A 92 -15.00 -17.70 1.58
C SER A 92 -14.92 -18.37 2.97
N TRP A 93 -13.76 -18.93 3.32
CA TRP A 93 -13.49 -19.48 4.65
C TRP A 93 -13.23 -18.41 5.70
N GLU A 94 -12.47 -17.36 5.36
CA GLU A 94 -12.17 -16.17 6.18
C GLU A 94 -13.37 -15.23 6.35
N HIS A 95 -14.47 -15.46 5.65
CA HIS A 95 -15.70 -14.68 5.79
C HIS A 95 -16.89 -15.52 6.25
N ALA A 96 -16.66 -16.78 6.61
CA ALA A 96 -17.72 -17.64 7.10
C ALA A 96 -18.37 -17.05 8.37
N SER A 97 -19.71 -17.01 8.40
CA SER A 97 -20.49 -16.33 9.44
C SER A 97 -20.20 -16.87 10.85
N TYR A 98 -20.01 -18.19 10.98
CA TYR A 98 -19.76 -18.86 12.27
C TYR A 98 -18.48 -18.40 12.96
N ARG A 99 -17.49 -17.84 12.23
CA ARG A 99 -16.22 -17.39 12.83
C ARG A 99 -16.36 -16.14 13.69
N ARG A 100 -17.46 -15.38 13.50
CA ARG A 100 -17.81 -14.21 14.32
C ARG A 100 -18.40 -14.58 15.67
N PHE A 101 -18.85 -15.82 15.84
CA PHE A 101 -19.36 -16.30 17.13
C PHE A 101 -18.21 -16.59 18.09
N GLN A 102 -18.52 -16.52 19.39
CA GLN A 102 -17.57 -16.80 20.47
C GLN A 102 -17.98 -18.08 21.24
N LEU A 103 -17.11 -18.53 22.14
CA LEU A 103 -17.33 -19.71 22.99
C LEU A 103 -18.62 -19.65 23.80
N ASP A 104 -19.06 -18.46 24.18
CA ASP A 104 -20.31 -18.22 24.90
C ASP A 104 -21.54 -18.72 24.13
N HIS A 105 -21.54 -18.62 22.80
CA HIS A 105 -22.63 -19.10 21.95
C HIS A 105 -22.78 -20.63 22.06
N ILE A 106 -21.67 -21.37 22.14
CA ILE A 106 -21.70 -22.82 22.33
C ILE A 106 -22.18 -23.16 23.75
N ALA A 107 -21.67 -22.45 24.75
CA ALA A 107 -22.07 -22.67 26.14
C ALA A 107 -23.57 -22.43 26.35
N GLN A 108 -24.10 -21.31 25.85
CA GLN A 108 -25.52 -20.99 25.89
C GLN A 108 -26.36 -22.04 25.18
N HIS A 109 -25.93 -22.50 23.99
CA HIS A 109 -26.58 -23.59 23.29
C HIS A 109 -26.69 -24.84 24.16
N LEU A 110 -25.56 -25.29 24.76
CA LEU A 110 -25.53 -26.49 25.59
C LEU A 110 -26.33 -26.36 26.89
N LEU A 111 -26.37 -25.17 27.52
CA LEU A 111 -27.19 -24.94 28.70
C LEU A 111 -28.69 -25.10 28.42
N VAL A 112 -29.12 -24.88 27.17
CA VAL A 112 -30.52 -25.06 26.74
C VAL A 112 -30.78 -26.45 26.20
N THR A 113 -29.96 -26.95 25.28
CA THR A 113 -30.23 -28.15 24.49
C THR A 113 -29.41 -29.38 24.87
N GLY A 114 -28.36 -29.21 25.68
CA GLY A 114 -27.49 -30.30 26.10
C GLY A 114 -28.18 -31.33 27.00
N THR A 115 -27.51 -32.45 27.19
CA THR A 115 -27.87 -33.45 28.20
C THR A 115 -27.89 -32.86 29.62
N ASP A 116 -28.71 -33.40 30.52
CA ASP A 116 -28.80 -32.92 31.91
C ASP A 116 -27.43 -32.93 32.61
N GLU A 117 -26.62 -33.95 32.34
CA GLU A 117 -25.24 -34.05 32.84
C GLU A 117 -24.35 -32.91 32.31
N THR A 118 -24.45 -32.60 31.01
CA THR A 118 -23.69 -31.50 30.40
C THR A 118 -24.12 -30.15 30.95
N LYS A 119 -25.43 -29.93 31.09
CA LYS A 119 -26.01 -28.70 31.67
C LYS A 119 -25.50 -28.46 33.08
N GLU A 120 -25.60 -29.47 33.95
CA GLU A 120 -25.15 -29.36 35.34
C GLU A 120 -23.63 -29.18 35.44
N THR A 121 -22.85 -29.90 34.61
CA THR A 121 -21.39 -29.77 34.58
C THR A 121 -20.97 -28.36 34.17
N LEU A 122 -21.56 -27.83 33.09
CA LEU A 122 -21.23 -26.52 32.56
C LEU A 122 -21.70 -25.41 33.52
N LYS A 123 -22.93 -25.51 34.05
CA LYS A 123 -23.47 -24.58 35.06
C LYS A 123 -22.54 -24.50 36.27
N LYS A 124 -22.16 -25.64 36.85
CA LYS A 124 -21.25 -25.70 37.99
C LYS A 124 -19.88 -25.11 37.68
N ALA A 125 -19.34 -25.39 36.50
CA ALA A 125 -18.05 -24.85 36.08
C ALA A 125 -18.10 -23.31 35.97
N MET A 126 -19.07 -22.77 35.21
CA MET A 126 -19.23 -21.33 35.00
C MET A 126 -19.42 -20.56 36.31
N LEU A 127 -20.22 -21.10 37.24
CA LEU A 127 -20.39 -20.50 38.57
C LEU A 127 -19.10 -20.45 39.40
N SER A 128 -18.13 -21.33 39.13
CA SER A 128 -16.84 -21.37 39.85
C SER A 128 -15.74 -20.49 39.23
N PHE A 129 -15.99 -19.87 38.07
CA PHE A 129 -14.98 -19.07 37.39
C PHE A 129 -14.47 -17.86 38.22
N PRO A 130 -15.32 -17.11 38.94
CA PRO A 130 -14.86 -16.00 39.78
C PRO A 130 -13.85 -16.41 40.86
N ASP A 131 -13.91 -17.67 41.33
CA ASP A 131 -12.99 -18.20 42.34
C ASP A 131 -11.59 -18.50 41.76
N ARG A 132 -11.48 -18.62 40.43
CA ARG A 132 -10.27 -19.02 39.72
C ARG A 132 -10.07 -18.20 38.44
N PRO A 133 -9.89 -16.87 38.56
CA PRO A 133 -9.65 -16.02 37.39
C PRO A 133 -8.37 -16.47 36.67
N PRO A 134 -8.39 -16.58 35.33
CA PRO A 134 -7.26 -17.09 34.57
C PRO A 134 -6.20 -15.99 34.34
N PHE A 135 -4.94 -16.34 34.54
CA PHE A 135 -3.77 -15.52 34.21
C PHE A 135 -2.84 -16.32 33.30
N PHE A 136 -2.38 -15.71 32.21
CA PHE A 136 -1.44 -16.30 31.25
C PHE A 136 0.01 -16.09 31.66
N PHE A 137 0.29 -15.04 32.44
CA PHE A 137 1.61 -14.73 32.95
C PHE A 137 1.58 -14.45 34.46
N ALA A 138 2.68 -14.73 35.16
CA ALA A 138 2.76 -14.57 36.61
C ALA A 138 2.62 -13.10 37.04
N GLU A 139 3.06 -12.18 36.20
CA GLU A 139 3.01 -10.73 36.39
C GLU A 139 1.58 -10.20 36.33
N GLU A 140 0.69 -10.83 35.55
CA GLU A 140 -0.72 -10.41 35.44
C GLU A 140 -1.44 -10.49 36.79
N ALA A 141 -1.14 -11.52 37.58
CA ALA A 141 -1.71 -11.70 38.92
C ALA A 141 -1.27 -10.62 39.93
N GLN A 142 -0.21 -9.86 39.62
CA GLN A 142 0.28 -8.74 40.44
C GLN A 142 -0.36 -7.41 40.03
N SER A 143 -0.96 -7.33 38.84
CA SER A 143 -1.64 -6.14 38.36
C SER A 143 -3.08 -6.09 38.87
N SER A 144 -3.35 -5.19 39.81
CA SER A 144 -4.71 -4.97 40.33
C SER A 144 -5.75 -4.68 39.24
N GLU A 145 -5.34 -4.01 38.16
CA GLU A 145 -6.20 -3.75 37.00
C GLU A 145 -6.55 -5.03 36.23
N ILE A 146 -5.54 -5.85 35.90
CA ILE A 146 -5.75 -7.10 35.14
C ILE A 146 -6.57 -8.08 35.98
N VAL A 147 -6.26 -8.23 37.27
CA VAL A 147 -7.03 -9.06 38.21
C VAL A 147 -8.51 -8.65 38.22
N ARG A 148 -8.78 -7.34 38.31
CA ARG A 148 -10.14 -6.79 38.30
C ARG A 148 -10.86 -7.07 36.97
N GLN A 149 -10.21 -6.87 35.83
CA GLN A 149 -10.78 -7.16 34.50
C GLN A 149 -11.09 -8.66 34.33
N ARG A 150 -10.19 -9.54 34.77
CA ARG A 150 -10.39 -11.00 34.73
C ARG A 150 -11.56 -11.42 35.62
N LEU A 151 -11.63 -10.87 36.84
CA LEU A 151 -12.73 -11.14 37.76
C LEU A 151 -14.07 -10.66 37.20
N LYS A 152 -14.15 -9.43 36.67
CA LYS A 152 -15.34 -8.91 35.99
C LYS A 152 -15.83 -9.87 34.91
N ARG A 153 -14.92 -10.32 34.04
CA ARG A 153 -15.27 -11.24 32.95
C ARG A 153 -15.77 -12.58 33.49
N CYS A 154 -15.13 -13.15 34.51
CA CYS A 154 -15.57 -14.39 35.13
C CYS A 154 -16.94 -14.26 35.81
N GLU A 155 -17.21 -13.15 36.51
CA GLU A 155 -18.50 -12.86 37.14
C GLU A 155 -19.59 -12.66 36.09
N TYR A 156 -19.29 -11.98 34.99
CA TYR A 156 -20.19 -11.86 33.84
C TYR A 156 -20.52 -13.23 33.24
N ILE A 157 -19.51 -14.08 32.99
CA ILE A 157 -19.74 -15.45 32.47
C ILE A 157 -20.56 -16.27 33.47
N ALA A 158 -20.31 -16.15 34.78
CA ALA A 158 -21.08 -16.84 35.81
C ALA A 158 -22.57 -16.45 35.80
N SER A 159 -22.91 -15.20 35.46
CA SER A 159 -24.31 -14.75 35.34
C SER A 159 -25.08 -15.46 34.21
N TRP A 160 -24.36 -16.01 33.22
CA TRP A 160 -24.97 -16.81 32.14
C TRP A 160 -25.22 -18.28 32.51
N ALA A 161 -24.74 -18.75 33.67
CA ALA A 161 -24.73 -20.17 34.01
C ALA A 161 -26.13 -20.79 34.21
N ASP A 162 -27.16 -19.98 34.47
CA ASP A 162 -28.52 -20.45 34.69
C ASP A 162 -29.52 -19.83 33.69
N PRO A 163 -29.99 -20.60 32.68
CA PRO A 163 -30.99 -20.12 31.73
C PRO A 163 -32.28 -19.61 32.35
N ALA A 164 -32.63 -20.05 33.57
CA ALA A 164 -33.81 -19.55 34.28
C ALA A 164 -33.69 -18.08 34.70
N THR A 165 -32.47 -17.52 34.67
CA THR A 165 -32.17 -16.13 35.04
C THR A 165 -31.95 -15.23 33.83
N TRP A 166 -32.21 -15.71 32.61
CA TRP A 166 -32.05 -14.91 31.41
C TRP A 166 -33.29 -14.05 31.14
N ASN A 167 -33.05 -12.80 30.78
CA ASN A 167 -34.05 -11.92 30.20
C ASN A 167 -34.11 -12.21 28.69
N VAL A 168 -35.32 -12.47 28.19
CA VAL A 168 -35.55 -12.77 26.77
C VAL A 168 -36.55 -11.77 26.22
N GLU A 169 -36.13 -10.98 25.24
CA GLU A 169 -36.97 -9.97 24.58
C GLU A 169 -37.05 -10.22 23.08
N VAL A 170 -38.22 -10.02 22.48
CA VAL A 170 -38.38 -10.10 21.01
C VAL A 170 -38.04 -8.72 20.43
N VAL A 171 -36.90 -8.64 19.74
CA VAL A 171 -36.37 -7.40 19.14
C VAL A 171 -36.78 -7.21 17.67
N GLY A 172 -37.40 -8.22 17.06
CA GLY A 172 -37.97 -8.08 15.71
C GLY A 172 -38.55 -9.38 15.17
N GLU A 173 -39.17 -9.27 13.99
CA GLU A 173 -39.71 -10.40 13.23
C GLU A 173 -39.15 -10.34 11.81
N ARG A 174 -38.69 -11.49 11.30
CA ARG A 174 -38.20 -11.69 9.93
C ARG A 174 -39.01 -12.79 9.27
N GLU A 175 -38.95 -12.88 7.94
CA GLU A 175 -39.66 -13.92 7.17
C GLU A 175 -39.30 -15.36 7.60
N ASP A 176 -38.12 -15.54 8.20
CA ASP A 176 -37.59 -16.82 8.70
C ASP A 176 -37.76 -17.04 10.21
N GLY A 177 -38.34 -16.09 10.96
CA GLY A 177 -38.67 -16.25 12.38
C GLY A 177 -38.53 -15.00 13.25
N LEU A 178 -38.66 -15.19 14.56
CA LEU A 178 -38.49 -14.14 15.57
C LEU A 178 -37.00 -13.89 15.84
N VAL A 179 -36.61 -12.63 15.94
CA VAL A 179 -35.29 -12.22 16.44
C VAL A 179 -35.44 -11.95 17.94
N ILE A 180 -34.75 -12.73 18.76
CA ILE A 180 -34.76 -12.62 20.22
C ILE A 180 -33.41 -12.08 20.72
N SER A 181 -33.46 -11.13 21.65
CA SER A 181 -32.33 -10.70 22.46
C SER A 181 -32.37 -11.49 23.76
N ILE A 182 -31.23 -12.04 24.15
CA ILE A 182 -31.07 -12.76 25.41
C ILE A 182 -29.96 -12.07 26.19
N GLU A 183 -30.22 -11.74 27.44
CA GLU A 183 -29.25 -11.12 28.35
C GLU A 183 -29.31 -11.81 29.72
N PRO A 184 -28.18 -11.95 30.44
CA PRO A 184 -28.20 -12.53 31.77
C PRO A 184 -28.74 -11.49 32.76
N GLN A 185 -29.47 -11.93 33.78
CA GLN A 185 -29.81 -11.03 34.88
C GLN A 185 -28.56 -10.79 35.76
N VAL A 186 -27.89 -9.66 35.56
CA VAL A 186 -26.77 -9.23 36.39
C VAL A 186 -27.32 -8.66 37.71
N SER A 187 -26.71 -9.02 38.84
CA SER A 187 -27.15 -8.48 40.14
C SER A 187 -26.86 -6.96 40.23
N PRO A 188 -27.70 -6.17 40.92
CA PRO A 188 -27.46 -4.74 41.12
C PRO A 188 -26.10 -4.45 41.77
N GLU A 189 -25.65 -5.32 42.66
CA GLU A 189 -24.32 -5.23 43.30
C GLU A 189 -23.17 -5.37 42.29
N LEU A 190 -23.30 -6.26 41.30
CA LEU A 190 -22.31 -6.42 40.23
C LEU A 190 -22.36 -5.25 39.25
N GLN A 191 -23.55 -4.72 38.93
CA GLN A 191 -23.71 -3.53 38.10
C GLN A 191 -23.04 -2.31 38.76
N GLU A 192 -23.32 -2.05 40.05
CA GLU A 192 -22.68 -0.94 40.79
C GLU A 192 -21.17 -1.11 40.90
N LYS A 193 -20.70 -2.35 41.14
CA LYS A 193 -19.26 -2.69 41.22
C LYS A 193 -18.49 -2.34 39.94
N TYR A 194 -19.12 -2.43 38.77
CA TYR A 194 -18.47 -2.24 37.47
C TYR A 194 -19.01 -1.07 36.64
N GLN A 195 -19.84 -0.20 37.24
CA GLN A 195 -20.39 0.97 36.56
C GLN A 195 -19.32 1.85 35.91
N GLN A 196 -18.18 2.04 36.58
CA GLN A 196 -17.05 2.81 36.04
C GLN A 196 -16.41 2.17 34.79
N ASP A 197 -16.46 0.84 34.68
CA ASP A 197 -15.97 0.14 33.49
C ASP A 197 -16.96 0.21 32.35
N GLU A 198 -18.26 0.20 32.64
CA GLU A 198 -19.30 0.40 31.63
C GLU A 198 -19.23 1.82 31.07
N GLU A 199 -19.12 2.84 31.93
CA GLU A 199 -18.87 4.23 31.51
C GLU A 199 -17.60 4.32 30.65
N TYR A 200 -16.51 3.64 31.05
CA TYR A 200 -15.29 3.60 30.25
C TYR A 200 -15.50 2.93 28.89
N LEU A 201 -16.20 1.80 28.83
CA LEU A 201 -16.48 1.06 27.59
C LEU A 201 -17.35 1.87 26.63
N GLU A 202 -18.43 2.49 27.12
CA GLU A 202 -19.28 3.38 26.32
C GLU A 202 -18.47 4.52 25.70
N VAL A 203 -17.58 5.11 26.49
CA VAL A 203 -16.71 6.18 26.03
C VAL A 203 -15.68 5.65 25.01
N GLN A 204 -15.14 4.44 25.18
CA GLN A 204 -14.29 3.79 24.17
C GLN A 204 -15.06 3.54 22.88
N GLU A 205 -16.26 2.96 22.95
CA GLU A 205 -17.10 2.69 21.79
C GLU A 205 -17.43 3.96 21.04
N GLN A 206 -17.76 5.04 21.76
CA GLN A 206 -17.97 6.36 21.15
C GLN A 206 -16.70 6.86 20.46
N LYS A 207 -15.53 6.75 21.09
CA LYS A 207 -14.23 7.11 20.48
C LYS A 207 -13.97 6.31 19.20
N TRP A 208 -14.16 4.99 19.23
CA TRP A 208 -13.96 4.11 18.09
C TRP A 208 -14.95 4.41 16.97
N SER A 209 -16.21 4.62 17.29
CA SER A 209 -17.27 4.99 16.36
C SER A 209 -16.92 6.31 15.64
N ILE A 210 -16.53 7.35 16.41
CA ILE A 210 -16.08 8.64 15.86
C ILE A 210 -14.89 8.43 14.91
N ASN A 211 -13.89 7.64 15.31
CA ASN A 211 -12.70 7.42 14.50
C ASN A 211 -12.98 6.67 13.20
N GLN A 212 -13.81 5.61 13.26
CA GLN A 212 -14.17 4.86 12.06
C GLN A 212 -15.01 5.70 11.11
N TRP A 213 -16.05 6.36 11.63
CA TRP A 213 -16.94 7.20 10.83
C TRP A 213 -16.18 8.37 10.18
N SER A 214 -15.34 9.06 10.96
CA SER A 214 -14.58 10.21 10.47
C SER A 214 -13.53 9.83 9.41
N ARG A 215 -12.92 8.65 9.54
CA ARG A 215 -11.99 8.12 8.52
C ARG A 215 -12.71 7.87 7.20
N VAL A 216 -13.88 7.22 7.23
CA VAL A 216 -14.69 6.97 6.03
C VAL A 216 -15.09 8.28 5.37
N LEU A 217 -15.56 9.26 6.15
CA LEU A 217 -15.91 10.57 5.62
C LEU A 217 -14.71 11.29 4.98
N ARG A 218 -13.56 11.32 5.66
CA ARG A 218 -12.37 12.04 5.18
C ARG A 218 -11.75 11.38 3.94
N ASP A 219 -11.62 10.07 3.95
CA ASP A 219 -10.86 9.36 2.91
C ASP A 219 -11.74 9.05 1.68
N ASN A 220 -13.04 8.75 1.87
CA ASN A 220 -13.95 8.34 0.79
C ASN A 220 -15.06 9.35 0.48
N GLY A 221 -15.31 10.32 1.37
CA GLY A 221 -16.43 11.27 1.22
C GLY A 221 -17.81 10.68 1.52
N GLU A 222 -17.87 9.46 2.04
CA GLU A 222 -19.10 8.74 2.38
C GLU A 222 -19.57 9.09 3.80
N VAL A 223 -20.89 9.20 3.99
CA VAL A 223 -21.50 9.42 5.30
C VAL A 223 -21.84 8.05 5.89
N GLY A 224 -21.08 7.61 6.90
CA GLY A 224 -21.33 6.33 7.57
C GLY A 224 -22.65 6.32 8.35
N SER A 225 -23.13 5.13 8.71
CA SER A 225 -24.42 4.95 9.39
C SER A 225 -24.45 5.39 10.85
N ALA A 226 -23.28 5.54 11.48
CA ALA A 226 -23.19 5.86 12.91
C ALA A 226 -23.63 7.29 13.25
N TYR A 227 -23.41 8.24 12.35
CA TYR A 227 -23.73 9.66 12.55
C TYR A 227 -24.21 10.31 11.26
N THR A 228 -25.16 11.22 11.38
CA THR A 228 -25.50 12.22 10.37
C THR A 228 -24.44 13.35 10.35
N LEU A 229 -24.48 14.22 9.33
CA LEU A 229 -23.56 15.35 9.26
C LEU A 229 -23.82 16.37 10.38
N GLU A 230 -25.10 16.55 10.73
CA GLU A 230 -25.55 17.43 11.81
C GLU A 230 -25.07 16.94 13.18
N GLU A 231 -25.24 15.64 13.47
CA GLU A 231 -24.74 15.02 14.70
C GLU A 231 -23.22 15.12 14.78
N ALA A 232 -22.50 14.94 13.67
CA ALA A 232 -21.05 15.09 13.63
C ALA A 232 -20.59 16.53 13.96
N VAL A 233 -21.33 17.55 13.50
CA VAL A 233 -21.06 18.95 13.85
C VAL A 233 -21.31 19.21 15.34
N GLU A 234 -22.37 18.65 15.90
CA GLU A 234 -22.65 18.73 17.34
C GLU A 234 -21.55 18.06 18.17
N LEU A 235 -21.10 16.87 17.76
CA LEU A 235 -20.01 16.14 18.41
C LEU A 235 -18.71 16.95 18.43
N VAL A 236 -18.36 17.61 17.32
CA VAL A 236 -17.20 18.52 17.26
C VAL A 236 -17.37 19.68 18.25
N GLY A 237 -18.60 20.20 18.40
CA GLY A 237 -18.92 21.26 19.36
C GLY A 237 -18.74 20.82 20.83
N ARG A 238 -18.97 19.55 21.13
CA ARG A 238 -18.87 18.95 22.46
C ARG A 238 -17.49 18.37 22.78
N LEU A 239 -16.48 18.60 21.93
CA LEU A 239 -15.13 18.03 22.10
C LEU A 239 -14.57 18.25 23.51
N SER A 240 -14.70 19.45 24.09
CA SER A 240 -14.17 19.72 25.44
C SER A 240 -14.83 18.90 26.54
N GLU A 241 -16.13 18.64 26.45
CA GLU A 241 -16.86 17.79 27.41
C GLU A 241 -16.41 16.32 27.28
N LEU A 242 -16.30 15.85 26.03
CA LEU A 242 -15.85 14.49 25.75
C LEU A 242 -14.40 14.26 26.20
N GLU A 243 -13.53 15.26 26.02
CA GLU A 243 -12.16 15.24 26.51
C GLU A 243 -12.09 15.16 28.03
N GLU A 244 -12.87 15.97 28.75
CA GLU A 244 -12.89 15.94 30.22
C GLU A 244 -13.35 14.59 30.77
N THR A 245 -14.36 13.98 30.12
CA THR A 245 -14.81 12.63 30.46
C THR A 245 -13.74 11.59 30.18
N LEU A 246 -13.11 11.61 29.01
CA LEU A 246 -12.12 10.61 28.59
C LEU A 246 -10.79 10.74 29.36
N GLN A 247 -10.40 11.97 29.73
CA GLN A 247 -9.15 12.26 30.45
C GLN A 247 -9.07 11.55 31.81
N LYS A 248 -10.21 11.17 32.40
CA LYS A 248 -10.28 10.35 33.61
C LYS A 248 -9.66 8.96 33.41
N TYR A 249 -9.71 8.44 32.19
CA TYR A 249 -9.36 7.05 31.89
C TYR A 249 -8.12 6.92 31.00
N GLU A 250 -7.94 7.79 30.02
CA GLU A 250 -6.82 7.70 29.07
C GLU A 250 -6.47 9.03 28.39
N ARG A 251 -5.55 8.98 27.42
CA ARG A 251 -5.18 10.15 26.60
C ARG A 251 -6.27 10.46 25.58
N THR A 252 -6.50 11.75 25.35
CA THR A 252 -7.52 12.25 24.43
C THR A 252 -7.07 12.41 22.98
N ASP A 253 -5.80 12.09 22.68
CA ASP A 253 -5.19 12.31 21.37
C ASP A 253 -6.04 11.71 20.23
N TYR A 254 -6.47 10.45 20.37
CA TYR A 254 -7.28 9.75 19.38
C TYR A 254 -8.68 10.37 19.16
N LEU A 255 -9.27 10.96 20.19
CA LEU A 255 -10.56 11.65 20.05
C LEU A 255 -10.38 12.94 19.25
N VAL A 256 -9.32 13.70 19.54
CA VAL A 256 -8.99 14.94 18.83
C VAL A 256 -8.64 14.65 17.36
N GLU A 257 -7.92 13.55 17.11
CA GLU A 257 -7.64 13.03 15.77
C GLU A 257 -8.91 12.71 14.98
N GLY A 258 -9.85 11.98 15.58
CA GLY A 258 -11.16 11.70 14.99
C GLY A 258 -11.94 12.96 14.65
N VAL A 259 -12.01 13.90 15.60
CA VAL A 259 -12.67 15.21 15.37
C VAL A 259 -11.97 16.02 14.27
N ALA A 260 -10.64 16.00 14.19
CA ALA A 260 -9.91 16.64 13.11
C ALA A 260 -10.23 16.02 11.75
N ALA A 261 -10.39 14.70 11.68
CA ALA A 261 -10.81 14.01 10.48
C ALA A 261 -12.27 14.33 10.09
N ILE A 262 -13.19 14.49 11.05
CA ILE A 262 -14.56 14.97 10.77
C ILE A 262 -14.51 16.33 10.09
N VAL A 263 -13.85 17.31 10.73
CA VAL A 263 -13.79 18.69 10.20
C VAL A 263 -13.11 18.72 8.83
N SER A 264 -12.04 17.95 8.66
CA SER A 264 -11.34 17.83 7.39
C SER A 264 -12.21 17.19 6.30
N GLY A 265 -12.87 16.08 6.58
CA GLY A 265 -13.76 15.40 5.64
C GLY A 265 -14.96 16.26 5.23
N LEU A 266 -15.53 17.02 6.16
CA LEU A 266 -16.58 18.00 5.85
C LEU A 266 -16.07 19.08 4.89
N ILE A 267 -14.85 19.58 5.07
CA ILE A 267 -14.24 20.58 4.17
C ILE A 267 -13.89 19.97 2.80
N ILE A 268 -13.38 18.74 2.76
CA ILE A 268 -12.92 18.11 1.52
C ILE A 268 -14.08 17.68 0.64
N HIS A 269 -15.06 17.00 1.23
CA HIS A 269 -16.09 16.29 0.47
C HIS A 269 -17.50 16.87 0.62
N LYS A 270 -17.75 17.71 1.63
CA LYS A 270 -19.08 18.27 1.95
C LYS A 270 -19.08 19.79 2.07
N PHE A 271 -18.19 20.47 1.35
CA PHE A 271 -18.04 21.92 1.45
C PHE A 271 -19.31 22.68 1.04
N ASP A 272 -20.00 22.25 -0.02
CA ASP A 272 -21.26 22.85 -0.47
C ASP A 272 -22.36 22.73 0.59
N TRP A 273 -22.39 21.61 1.32
CA TRP A 273 -23.30 21.41 2.44
C TRP A 273 -22.94 22.35 3.61
N LEU A 274 -21.65 22.53 3.92
CA LEU A 274 -21.20 23.52 4.91
C LEU A 274 -21.60 24.95 4.52
N GLN A 275 -21.51 25.31 3.24
CA GLN A 275 -21.92 26.62 2.75
C GLN A 275 -23.43 26.82 2.87
N SER A 276 -24.22 25.84 2.42
CA SER A 276 -25.69 25.88 2.45
C SER A 276 -26.25 26.01 3.87
N ASN A 277 -25.54 25.47 4.86
CA ASN A 277 -25.91 25.53 6.27
C ASN A 277 -25.21 26.65 7.06
N ASN A 278 -24.49 27.57 6.41
CA ASN A 278 -23.73 28.65 7.05
C ASN A 278 -22.64 28.18 8.04
N LEU A 279 -22.12 26.98 7.86
CA LEU A 279 -21.10 26.35 8.72
C LEU A 279 -19.67 26.48 8.18
N ALA A 280 -19.45 27.06 7.00
CA ALA A 280 -18.11 27.21 6.42
C ALA A 280 -17.15 28.02 7.32
N HIS A 281 -17.63 29.11 7.95
CA HIS A 281 -16.83 29.88 8.89
C HIS A 281 -16.52 29.09 10.17
N TRP A 282 -17.48 28.32 10.67
CA TRP A 282 -17.31 27.44 11.81
C TRP A 282 -16.24 26.37 11.52
N ALA A 283 -16.32 25.68 10.39
CA ALA A 283 -15.36 24.63 10.00
C ALA A 283 -13.94 25.17 9.93
N ARG A 284 -13.76 26.36 9.32
CA ARG A 284 -12.48 27.09 9.31
C ARG A 284 -11.97 27.36 10.74
N GLN A 285 -12.81 27.86 11.63
CA GLN A 285 -12.40 28.14 13.01
C GLN A 285 -12.00 26.86 13.77
N GLN A 286 -12.76 25.77 13.61
CA GLN A 286 -12.43 24.49 14.26
C GLN A 286 -11.10 23.94 13.75
N LEU A 287 -10.86 23.97 12.44
CA LEU A 287 -9.59 23.53 11.87
C LEU A 287 -8.40 24.33 12.44
N LEU A 288 -8.53 25.66 12.54
CA LEU A 288 -7.51 26.51 13.17
C LEU A 288 -7.32 26.21 14.66
N ARG A 289 -8.39 25.94 15.42
CA ARG A 289 -8.26 25.55 16.83
C ARG A 289 -7.52 24.24 16.99
N LEU A 290 -7.81 23.26 16.14
CA LEU A 290 -7.14 21.95 16.14
C LEU A 290 -5.64 22.09 15.84
N THR A 291 -5.24 23.03 14.98
CA THR A 291 -3.80 23.28 14.70
C THR A 291 -3.02 23.82 15.89
N LEU A 292 -3.69 24.48 16.83
CA LEU A 292 -3.06 24.95 18.08
C LEU A 292 -2.83 23.79 19.06
N ARG A 293 -3.58 22.69 18.92
CA ARG A 293 -3.49 21.50 19.77
C ARG A 293 -2.49 20.48 19.25
N SER A 294 -2.36 20.36 17.93
CA SER A 294 -1.33 19.51 17.33
C SER A 294 0.05 19.98 17.78
N ASN A 295 0.83 19.07 18.38
CA ASN A 295 2.26 19.25 18.61
C ASN A 295 3.00 19.20 17.26
N ILE A 296 2.76 20.19 16.39
CA ILE A 296 3.42 20.45 15.09
C ILE A 296 4.96 20.48 15.24
N LEU A 297 5.46 20.55 16.48
CA LEU A 297 6.86 20.69 16.88
C LEU A 297 7.46 19.44 17.56
N LEU A 298 7.02 18.23 17.21
CA LEU A 298 7.79 17.02 17.57
C LEU A 298 9.22 17.13 16.96
N LYS A 299 10.24 16.95 17.81
CA LYS A 299 11.63 17.41 17.54
C LYS A 299 12.46 16.49 16.63
N GLN A 300 11.88 15.44 16.08
CA GLN A 300 12.58 14.44 15.27
C GLN A 300 11.82 14.25 13.94
N PRO A 301 12.48 14.41 12.78
CA PRO A 301 11.91 13.92 11.53
C PRO A 301 11.89 12.39 11.61
N GLU A 302 10.70 11.80 11.60
CA GLU A 302 10.55 10.35 11.52
C GLU A 302 10.49 9.95 10.04
N VAL A 303 11.42 9.08 9.64
CA VAL A 303 11.42 8.44 8.33
C VAL A 303 10.46 7.26 8.42
N GLY A 304 9.22 7.43 7.96
CA GLY A 304 8.23 6.37 7.92
C GLY A 304 6.80 6.90 7.90
N PRO A 305 5.81 6.06 7.54
CA PRO A 305 4.42 6.36 7.80
C PRO A 305 4.25 6.56 9.31
N THR A 306 3.46 7.55 9.69
CA THR A 306 3.08 7.75 11.08
C THR A 306 2.41 6.48 11.59
N ILE A 307 2.73 6.06 12.82
CA ILE A 307 1.99 4.99 13.49
C ILE A 307 0.53 5.39 13.80
N TYR A 308 0.18 6.67 13.60
CA TYR A 308 -1.11 7.26 13.89
C TYR A 308 -1.83 7.64 12.59
N PRO A 309 -2.69 6.76 12.03
CA PRO A 309 -3.34 6.97 10.73
C PRO A 309 -4.29 8.19 10.70
N MET A 310 -4.60 8.79 11.86
CA MET A 310 -5.55 9.88 12.03
C MET A 310 -4.95 11.18 12.57
N ASP A 311 -3.62 11.34 12.51
CA ASP A 311 -2.92 12.54 13.00
C ASP A 311 -3.61 13.86 12.60
N VAL A 312 -3.76 14.77 13.56
CA VAL A 312 -4.42 16.07 13.37
C VAL A 312 -3.76 16.85 12.23
N SER A 313 -2.43 16.83 12.14
CA SER A 313 -1.69 17.59 11.13
C SER A 313 -1.95 17.07 9.73
N ARG A 314 -2.15 15.76 9.55
CA ARG A 314 -2.60 15.17 8.27
C ARG A 314 -3.97 15.70 7.86
N SER A 315 -4.95 15.66 8.76
CA SER A 315 -6.30 16.15 8.49
C SER A 315 -6.31 17.64 8.13
N VAL A 316 -5.49 18.44 8.82
CA VAL A 316 -5.30 19.87 8.51
C VAL A 316 -4.61 20.07 7.14
N ALA A 317 -3.54 19.32 6.86
CA ALA A 317 -2.77 19.43 5.62
C ALA A 317 -3.63 19.21 4.36
N LEU A 318 -4.60 18.30 4.45
CA LEU A 318 -5.57 18.04 3.37
C LEU A 318 -6.58 19.17 3.18
N ALA A 319 -7.14 19.69 4.29
CA ALA A 319 -8.28 20.61 4.24
C ALA A 319 -7.91 22.08 4.00
N ILE A 320 -6.75 22.54 4.49
CA ILE A 320 -6.37 23.97 4.42
C ILE A 320 -6.30 24.50 2.97
N PRO A 321 -5.69 23.79 2.01
CA PRO A 321 -5.63 24.29 0.63
C PRO A 321 -7.01 24.57 0.04
N LEU A 322 -8.03 23.78 0.36
CA LEU A 322 -9.40 24.00 -0.12
C LEU A 322 -10.00 25.30 0.43
N LEU A 323 -9.82 25.56 1.73
CA LEU A 323 -10.23 26.83 2.33
C LEU A 323 -9.47 28.03 1.74
N LEU A 324 -8.20 27.85 1.39
CA LEU A 324 -7.40 28.88 0.72
C LEU A 324 -7.78 29.09 -0.74
N LYS A 325 -8.40 28.11 -1.40
CA LYS A 325 -8.96 28.29 -2.74
C LYS A 325 -10.11 29.30 -2.72
N GLU A 326 -10.96 29.21 -1.70
CA GLU A 326 -12.10 30.11 -1.48
C GLU A 326 -11.68 31.46 -0.90
N ASN A 327 -10.68 31.48 -0.01
CA ASN A 327 -10.13 32.73 0.55
C ASN A 327 -8.60 32.78 0.47
N PRO A 328 -8.03 33.13 -0.71
CA PRO A 328 -6.58 33.12 -0.95
C PRO A 328 -5.74 34.03 -0.05
N ARG A 329 -6.38 35.02 0.60
CA ARG A 329 -5.73 36.04 1.43
C ARG A 329 -5.84 35.77 2.92
N ASP A 330 -6.37 34.63 3.32
CA ASP A 330 -6.49 34.26 4.73
C ASP A 330 -5.12 34.11 5.40
N ARG A 331 -4.75 35.09 6.22
CA ARG A 331 -3.43 35.14 6.86
C ARG A 331 -3.19 33.99 7.85
N GLN A 332 -4.22 33.54 8.55
CA GLN A 332 -4.08 32.48 9.55
C GLN A 332 -3.84 31.14 8.85
N LEU A 333 -4.67 30.82 7.85
CA LEU A 333 -4.51 29.58 7.07
C LEU A 333 -3.18 29.54 6.33
N ARG A 334 -2.75 30.66 5.72
CA ARG A 334 -1.42 30.76 5.09
C ARG A 334 -0.29 30.50 6.10
N SER A 335 -0.36 31.09 7.29
CA SER A 335 0.64 30.89 8.34
C SER A 335 0.73 29.42 8.77
N VAL A 336 -0.41 28.73 8.91
CA VAL A 336 -0.43 27.29 9.24
C VAL A 336 0.11 26.47 8.08
N THR A 337 -0.24 26.80 6.83
CA THR A 337 0.28 26.12 5.63
C THR A 337 1.80 26.16 5.59
N TYR A 338 2.42 27.33 5.85
CA TYR A 338 3.88 27.42 5.89
C TYR A 338 4.49 26.58 7.02
N ALA A 339 3.81 26.47 8.18
CA ALA A 339 4.26 25.60 9.26
C ALA A 339 4.18 24.11 8.87
N LEU A 340 3.11 23.70 8.19
CA LEU A 340 2.94 22.34 7.69
C LEU A 340 3.92 22.01 6.55
N ALA A 341 4.25 22.97 5.68
CA ALA A 341 5.25 22.77 4.63
C ALA A 341 6.65 22.44 5.21
N GLN A 342 6.88 22.90 6.44
CA GLN A 342 8.09 22.70 7.25
C GLN A 342 7.95 21.57 8.28
N HIS A 343 6.88 20.79 8.23
CA HIS A 343 6.59 19.78 9.25
C HIS A 343 7.68 18.69 9.30
N PRO A 344 8.07 18.19 10.50
CA PRO A 344 9.11 17.16 10.62
C PRO A 344 8.72 15.82 9.98
N HIS A 345 7.43 15.47 9.97
CA HIS A 345 6.95 14.24 9.33
C HIS A 345 6.71 14.45 7.82
N TYR A 346 7.41 13.69 6.99
CA TYR A 346 7.28 13.78 5.52
C TYR A 346 5.89 13.41 5.02
N GLU A 347 5.19 12.50 5.71
CA GLU A 347 3.81 12.13 5.37
C GLU A 347 2.87 13.35 5.41
N VAL A 348 2.92 14.16 6.49
CA VAL A 348 2.12 15.39 6.61
C VAL A 348 2.46 16.37 5.49
N ARG A 349 3.74 16.49 5.14
CA ARG A 349 4.18 17.31 4.01
C ARG A 349 3.63 16.77 2.70
N SER A 350 3.61 15.46 2.48
CA SER A 350 3.08 14.84 1.26
C SER A 350 1.59 15.16 1.09
N TYR A 351 0.79 15.00 2.15
CA TYR A 351 -0.62 15.39 2.11
C TYR A 351 -0.81 16.87 1.80
N LEU A 352 0.01 17.74 2.40
CA LEU A 352 -0.07 19.17 2.15
C LEU A 352 0.28 19.50 0.70
N PHE A 353 1.44 19.06 0.21
CA PHE A 353 1.92 19.39 -1.12
C PHE A 353 1.01 18.81 -2.19
N HIS A 354 0.51 17.59 -2.02
CA HIS A 354 -0.50 17.04 -2.91
C HIS A 354 -1.76 17.92 -2.94
N SER A 355 -2.27 18.33 -1.77
CA SER A 355 -3.48 19.15 -1.68
C SER A 355 -3.30 20.58 -2.19
N LEU A 356 -2.07 21.12 -2.16
CA LEU A 356 -1.74 22.42 -2.74
C LEU A 356 -1.91 22.48 -4.26
N GLN A 357 -2.01 21.34 -4.96
CA GLN A 357 -2.19 21.29 -6.41
C GLN A 357 -3.41 22.11 -6.88
N ILE A 358 -4.48 22.16 -6.07
CA ILE A 358 -5.71 22.88 -6.42
C ILE A 358 -5.53 24.41 -6.50
N LEU A 359 -4.41 24.93 -5.98
CA LEU A 359 -4.10 26.34 -5.93
C LEU A 359 -3.21 26.81 -7.10
N TRP A 360 -2.77 25.92 -8.00
CA TRP A 360 -1.96 26.33 -9.15
C TRP A 360 -2.68 27.34 -10.04
N ASP A 361 -3.98 27.14 -10.25
CA ASP A 361 -4.80 27.98 -11.14
C ASP A 361 -5.20 29.32 -10.50
N THR A 362 -5.24 29.40 -9.17
CA THR A 362 -5.77 30.57 -8.43
C THR A 362 -4.73 31.32 -7.61
N ASN A 363 -3.63 30.68 -7.21
CA ASN A 363 -2.65 31.23 -6.28
C ASN A 363 -1.23 30.62 -6.46
N THR A 364 -0.74 30.57 -7.70
CA THR A 364 0.58 30.00 -8.08
C THR A 364 1.74 30.53 -7.22
N ASP A 365 1.77 31.84 -6.94
CA ASP A 365 2.84 32.47 -6.14
C ASP A 365 2.90 31.90 -4.72
N PHE A 366 1.74 31.59 -4.11
CA PHE A 366 1.68 30.99 -2.78
C PHE A 366 2.16 29.54 -2.76
N VAL A 367 1.85 28.77 -3.81
CA VAL A 367 2.36 27.41 -3.96
C VAL A 367 3.89 27.43 -4.02
N TRP A 368 4.47 28.34 -4.81
CA TRP A 368 5.92 28.56 -4.86
C TRP A 368 6.52 28.99 -3.52
N GLU A 369 5.84 29.85 -2.76
CA GLU A 369 6.26 30.18 -1.40
C GLU A 369 6.29 28.93 -0.50
N CYS A 370 5.27 28.07 -0.56
CA CYS A 370 5.22 26.82 0.20
C CYS A 370 6.35 25.86 -0.18
N ILE A 371 6.66 25.73 -1.48
CA ILE A 371 7.82 24.97 -1.98
C ILE A 371 9.10 25.52 -1.37
N ALA A 372 9.32 26.84 -1.44
CA ALA A 372 10.51 27.47 -0.88
C ALA A 372 10.64 27.28 0.64
N PHE A 373 9.51 27.33 1.37
CA PHE A 373 9.47 27.00 2.80
C PHE A 373 9.83 25.54 3.08
N GLY A 374 9.26 24.60 2.32
CA GLY A 374 9.59 23.18 2.43
C GLY A 374 11.08 22.91 2.18
N ILE A 375 11.67 23.55 1.17
CA ILE A 375 13.10 23.45 0.88
C ILE A 375 13.96 24.08 1.98
N SER A 376 13.50 25.16 2.62
CA SER A 376 14.32 25.88 3.61
C SER A 376 14.68 25.05 4.85
N GLU A 377 13.84 24.08 5.24
CA GLU A 377 14.09 23.17 6.38
C GLU A 377 14.95 21.96 6.03
N ILE A 378 15.05 21.61 4.74
CA ILE A 378 15.83 20.48 4.23
C ILE A 378 17.33 20.60 4.56
N LYS A 379 17.81 21.80 4.92
CA LYS A 379 19.23 22.13 5.16
C LYS A 379 19.84 21.63 6.48
N LEU A 380 19.14 20.84 7.31
CA LEU A 380 19.42 20.86 8.77
C LEU A 380 19.47 19.54 9.53
N ILE A 381 19.69 18.39 8.88
CA ILE A 381 19.74 17.13 9.63
C ILE A 381 21.01 17.00 10.52
N ARG A 382 22.14 17.65 10.21
CA ARG A 382 23.41 17.42 10.97
C ARG A 382 24.09 18.61 11.67
N ARG A 383 23.71 19.87 11.44
CA ARG A 383 24.33 21.03 12.13
C ARG A 383 23.68 21.38 13.49
N LYS A 384 23.23 20.39 14.27
CA LYS A 384 22.67 20.60 15.63
C LYS A 384 23.68 21.07 16.70
N ARG A 385 24.94 21.38 16.37
CA ARG A 385 25.90 21.96 17.35
C ARG A 385 26.18 23.47 17.23
N ARG A 386 25.82 24.14 16.13
CA ARG A 386 25.98 25.60 15.99
C ARG A 386 24.99 26.16 14.96
N THR A 387 23.82 26.61 15.39
CA THR A 387 23.02 27.61 14.63
C THR A 387 22.00 28.24 15.57
N GLU A 388 22.50 29.12 16.44
CA GLU A 388 21.69 30.07 17.20
C GLU A 388 21.25 31.24 16.29
N THR A 389 20.03 31.74 16.55
CA THR A 389 19.48 33.07 16.22
C THR A 389 19.20 33.53 14.78
N HIS A 390 19.80 33.01 13.70
CA HIS A 390 19.50 33.52 12.34
C HIS A 390 18.25 32.95 11.64
N LYS A 391 17.73 31.79 12.08
CA LYS A 391 16.57 31.12 11.45
C LYS A 391 15.22 31.80 11.73
N LEU A 392 15.05 32.37 12.92
CA LEU A 392 13.78 32.98 13.34
C LEU A 392 13.43 34.27 12.58
N LYS A 393 14.44 35.08 12.20
CA LYS A 393 14.18 36.40 11.59
C LYS A 393 13.70 36.33 10.13
N ARG A 394 14.17 35.36 9.32
CA ARG A 394 13.77 35.26 7.91
C ARG A 394 12.37 34.66 7.74
N GLY A 395 12.07 33.55 8.43
CA GLY A 395 10.75 32.92 8.38
C GLY A 395 9.64 33.85 8.89
N LEU A 396 9.89 34.59 9.97
CA LEU A 396 8.94 35.55 10.52
C LEU A 396 8.63 36.69 9.54
N LEU A 397 9.64 37.25 8.88
CA LEU A 397 9.44 38.33 7.90
C LEU A 397 8.65 37.88 6.67
N VAL A 398 8.86 36.65 6.20
CA VAL A 398 8.07 36.07 5.09
C VAL A 398 6.63 35.76 5.55
N ARG A 399 6.44 35.19 6.75
CA ARG A 399 5.10 34.96 7.35
C ARG A 399 4.32 36.27 7.56
N MET A 400 5.02 37.38 7.78
CA MET A 400 4.43 38.72 7.87
C MET A 400 4.21 39.40 6.50
N GLY A 401 4.58 38.76 5.39
CA GLY A 401 4.44 39.32 4.03
C GLY A 401 5.45 40.42 3.70
N LEU A 402 6.54 40.55 4.47
CA LEU A 402 7.52 41.64 4.35
C LEU A 402 8.70 41.30 3.42
N ARG A 403 8.80 40.07 2.91
CA ARG A 403 9.86 39.63 1.99
C ARG A 403 9.43 38.41 1.17
N LYS A 404 9.77 38.36 -0.12
CA LYS A 404 9.66 37.13 -0.93
C LYS A 404 10.82 36.18 -0.61
N LEU A 405 10.54 34.90 -0.38
CA LEU A 405 11.55 33.86 -0.17
C LEU A 405 12.00 33.34 -1.54
N ALA A 406 13.28 33.51 -1.89
CA ALA A 406 13.84 32.85 -3.06
C ALA A 406 14.18 31.39 -2.69
N SER A 407 13.79 30.45 -3.55
CA SER A 407 14.21 29.06 -3.42
C SER A 407 15.75 28.98 -3.47
N PRO A 408 16.40 28.31 -2.51
CA PRO A 408 17.84 28.14 -2.59
C PRO A 408 18.20 27.21 -3.74
N LYS A 409 19.32 27.48 -4.42
CA LYS A 409 19.90 26.56 -5.40
C LYS A 409 20.43 25.31 -4.67
N LEU A 410 19.70 24.22 -4.77
CA LEU A 410 19.98 22.93 -4.15
C LEU A 410 21.31 22.34 -4.63
N ALA A 411 21.63 22.47 -5.91
CA ALA A 411 22.87 21.95 -6.49
C ALA A 411 24.13 22.64 -5.92
N ASP A 412 24.01 23.83 -5.31
CA ASP A 412 25.14 24.56 -4.71
C ASP A 412 25.44 24.10 -3.26
N HIS A 413 24.58 23.24 -2.70
CA HIS A 413 24.75 22.75 -1.33
C HIS A 413 25.54 21.44 -1.27
N PRO A 414 26.31 21.20 -0.19
CA PRO A 414 26.95 19.91 0.03
C PRO A 414 25.90 18.79 0.08
N LEU A 415 26.14 17.68 -0.63
CA LEU A 415 25.17 16.56 -0.75
C LEU A 415 24.68 16.03 0.60
N ARG A 416 25.55 16.04 1.62
CA ARG A 416 25.25 15.59 3.00
C ARG A 416 24.37 16.54 3.81
N ASP A 417 24.21 17.78 3.35
CA ASP A 417 23.42 18.81 4.02
C ASP A 417 21.98 18.85 3.47
N ILE A 418 21.65 17.98 2.51
CA ILE A 418 20.34 17.91 1.85
C ILE A 418 19.56 16.71 2.38
N ASP A 419 18.36 16.99 2.86
CA ASP A 419 17.35 16.00 3.18
C ASP A 419 16.52 15.60 1.94
N TYR A 420 16.92 14.53 1.26
CA TYR A 420 16.25 14.00 0.07
C TYR A 420 14.84 13.49 0.38
N TYR A 421 14.60 12.92 1.56
CA TYR A 421 13.26 12.50 1.95
C TYR A 421 12.32 13.71 2.07
N GLY A 422 12.86 14.83 2.54
CA GLY A 422 12.15 16.10 2.55
C GLY A 422 11.85 16.68 1.16
N LEU A 423 12.56 16.27 0.11
CA LEU A 423 12.26 16.71 -1.27
C LEU A 423 11.11 15.91 -1.90
N ILE A 424 10.93 14.64 -1.51
CA ILE A 424 9.91 13.76 -2.10
C ILE A 424 8.49 14.35 -2.01
N PRO A 425 8.01 14.84 -0.83
CA PRO A 425 6.72 15.49 -0.72
C PRO A 425 6.53 16.65 -1.70
N ILE A 426 7.59 17.40 -1.98
CA ILE A 426 7.52 18.60 -2.83
C ILE A 426 7.21 18.20 -4.28
N LEU A 427 7.70 17.04 -4.76
CA LEU A 427 7.39 16.56 -6.10
C LEU A 427 5.88 16.38 -6.32
N SER A 428 5.15 16.00 -5.27
CA SER A 428 3.69 15.82 -5.33
C SER A 428 2.90 17.12 -5.48
N VAL A 429 3.54 18.29 -5.36
CA VAL A 429 2.86 19.57 -5.56
C VAL A 429 2.58 19.86 -7.02
N PHE A 430 3.37 19.31 -7.94
CA PHE A 430 3.23 19.64 -9.36
C PHE A 430 2.02 18.91 -9.95
N PRO A 431 1.23 19.55 -10.82
CA PRO A 431 0.11 18.90 -11.48
C PRO A 431 0.57 17.66 -12.26
N SER A 432 -0.22 16.59 -12.24
CA SER A 432 0.03 15.40 -13.04
C SER A 432 -0.67 15.48 -14.40
N GLY A 433 -0.22 14.62 -15.33
CA GLY A 433 -0.80 14.50 -16.66
C GLY A 433 -0.70 15.79 -17.48
N ASN A 434 -1.66 16.00 -18.39
CA ASN A 434 -1.70 17.17 -19.28
C ASN A 434 -1.71 18.52 -18.56
N ARG A 435 -2.05 18.58 -17.26
CA ARG A 435 -2.04 19.84 -16.49
C ARG A 435 -0.63 20.39 -16.26
N ILE A 436 0.42 19.55 -16.30
CA ILE A 436 1.80 20.04 -16.15
C ILE A 436 2.22 20.97 -17.29
N ALA A 437 1.61 20.82 -18.48
CA ALA A 437 1.89 21.68 -19.64
C ALA A 437 1.64 23.17 -19.33
N SER A 438 0.75 23.48 -18.38
CA SER A 438 0.52 24.86 -17.91
C SER A 438 1.74 25.50 -17.23
N LEU A 439 2.73 24.69 -16.81
CA LEU A 439 3.98 25.16 -16.20
C LEU A 439 5.15 25.23 -17.18
N SER A 440 4.93 24.94 -18.46
CA SER A 440 5.97 24.95 -19.50
C SER A 440 6.69 26.31 -19.61
N ASP A 441 5.93 27.41 -19.61
CA ASP A 441 6.48 28.78 -19.66
C ASP A 441 7.01 29.30 -18.32
N SER A 442 6.93 28.51 -17.24
CA SER A 442 7.33 28.94 -15.91
C SER A 442 8.84 28.76 -15.70
N GLU A 443 9.59 29.87 -15.82
CA GLU A 443 11.04 29.92 -15.52
C GLU A 443 11.36 29.36 -14.13
N ARG A 444 10.49 29.56 -13.13
CA ARG A 444 10.68 29.00 -11.77
C ARG A 444 10.60 27.49 -11.75
N PHE A 445 9.71 26.91 -12.57
CA PHE A 445 9.56 25.46 -12.67
C PHE A 445 10.78 24.86 -13.35
N LEU A 446 11.15 25.36 -14.53
CA LEU A 446 12.31 24.88 -15.26
C LEU A 446 13.59 25.01 -14.44
N SER A 447 13.81 26.16 -13.80
CA SER A 447 14.96 26.34 -12.91
C SER A 447 14.96 25.37 -11.72
N PHE A 448 13.80 25.01 -11.18
CA PHE A 448 13.70 24.04 -10.09
C PHE A 448 14.03 22.62 -10.56
N VAL A 449 13.50 22.21 -11.72
CA VAL A 449 13.77 20.89 -12.32
C VAL A 449 15.25 20.74 -12.65
N THR A 450 15.86 21.74 -13.32
CA THR A 450 17.29 21.72 -13.65
C THR A 450 18.17 21.64 -12.40
N ASP A 451 17.79 22.35 -11.32
CA ASP A 451 18.52 22.34 -10.05
C ASP A 451 18.43 20.97 -9.33
N LEU A 452 17.24 20.34 -9.30
CA LEU A 452 17.08 18.98 -8.78
C LEU A 452 17.84 17.93 -9.61
N LEU A 453 17.81 18.06 -10.93
CA LEU A 453 18.50 17.15 -11.83
C LEU A 453 20.02 17.29 -11.67
N GLY A 454 20.53 18.52 -11.64
CA GLY A 454 21.93 18.81 -11.38
C GLY A 454 22.40 18.32 -10.01
N LEU A 455 21.55 18.43 -8.98
CA LEU A 455 21.81 17.83 -7.67
C LEU A 455 21.92 16.30 -7.78
N THR A 456 20.95 15.65 -8.41
CA THR A 456 20.87 14.19 -8.52
C THR A 456 22.07 13.62 -9.29
N ILE A 457 22.44 14.24 -10.41
CA ILE A 457 23.64 13.87 -11.19
C ILE A 457 24.91 14.03 -10.34
N LYS A 458 25.04 15.10 -9.54
CA LYS A 458 26.17 15.25 -8.60
C LYS A 458 26.24 14.10 -7.58
N VAL A 459 25.11 13.56 -7.13
CA VAL A 459 25.08 12.38 -6.24
C VAL A 459 25.66 11.15 -6.94
N TYR A 460 25.29 10.90 -8.20
CA TYR A 460 25.83 9.79 -8.97
C TYR A 460 27.34 9.91 -9.20
N HIS A 461 27.81 11.10 -9.59
CA HIS A 461 29.24 11.39 -9.73
C HIS A 461 30.02 11.14 -8.43
N ALA A 462 29.46 11.55 -7.29
CA ALA A 462 30.08 11.33 -5.99
C ALA A 462 30.13 9.83 -5.62
N LYS A 463 29.08 9.06 -5.95
CA LYS A 463 29.02 7.59 -5.76
C LYS A 463 30.04 6.88 -6.65
N GLN A 464 30.14 7.23 -7.93
CA GLN A 464 31.04 6.56 -8.87
C GLN A 464 32.52 6.77 -8.52
N ASN A 465 32.88 8.01 -8.12
CA ASN A 465 34.27 8.35 -7.83
C ASN A 465 34.79 7.77 -6.51
N ARG A 466 33.97 7.02 -5.75
CA ARG A 466 34.29 6.46 -4.40
C ARG A 466 35.00 7.48 -3.49
N GLN A 467 34.75 8.76 -3.70
CA GLN A 467 35.48 9.85 -3.04
C GLN A 467 35.05 9.99 -1.56
N HIS A 468 34.16 9.12 -1.06
CA HIS A 468 33.56 9.26 0.24
C HIS A 468 33.57 7.95 1.04
N ILE A 469 33.89 8.07 2.32
CA ILE A 469 33.70 7.08 3.40
C ILE A 469 32.19 6.76 3.61
N TYR A 470 31.30 7.25 2.73
CA TYR A 470 29.85 7.33 2.88
C TYR A 470 29.08 6.61 1.76
N ASP A 471 29.69 5.67 1.04
CA ASP A 471 29.03 4.92 -0.05
C ASP A 471 27.66 4.35 0.34
N ASN A 472 27.51 3.88 1.58
CA ASN A 472 26.23 3.39 2.11
C ASN A 472 25.16 4.49 2.24
N TYR A 473 25.56 5.73 2.55
CA TYR A 473 24.63 6.85 2.67
C TYR A 473 24.15 7.34 1.30
N LEU A 474 25.05 7.53 0.33
CA LEU A 474 24.68 7.93 -1.03
C LEU A 474 23.82 6.87 -1.72
N SER A 475 24.17 5.58 -1.53
CA SER A 475 23.36 4.47 -2.06
C SER A 475 21.97 4.43 -1.40
N SER A 476 21.89 4.71 -0.10
CA SER A 476 20.60 4.84 0.59
C SER A 476 19.78 6.00 0.02
N ILE A 477 20.38 7.19 -0.17
CA ILE A 477 19.69 8.34 -0.80
C ILE A 477 19.07 7.94 -2.14
N LEU A 478 19.88 7.43 -3.07
CA LEU A 478 19.44 7.07 -4.41
C LEU A 478 18.33 6.02 -4.39
N ARG A 479 18.43 5.02 -3.49
CA ARG A 479 17.40 3.99 -3.33
C ARG A 479 16.00 4.56 -3.06
N TYR A 480 15.89 5.63 -2.28
CA TYR A 480 14.59 6.23 -1.93
C TYR A 480 14.22 7.43 -2.80
N TRP A 481 15.21 8.12 -3.38
CA TRP A 481 15.01 9.32 -4.20
C TRP A 481 14.71 9.00 -5.67
N ASP A 482 15.40 8.04 -6.26
CA ASP A 482 15.36 7.83 -7.72
C ASP A 482 13.99 7.36 -8.20
N ALA A 483 13.27 6.58 -7.41
CA ALA A 483 11.94 6.11 -7.77
C ALA A 483 10.92 7.28 -7.89
N PRO A 484 10.64 8.06 -6.83
CA PRO A 484 9.69 9.17 -6.94
C PRO A 484 10.17 10.28 -7.88
N PHE A 485 11.49 10.54 -7.93
CA PHE A 485 12.02 11.55 -8.84
C PHE A 485 11.96 11.10 -10.30
N GLY A 486 12.38 9.86 -10.60
CA GLY A 486 12.27 9.28 -11.94
C GLY A 486 10.83 9.23 -12.45
N GLN A 487 9.87 8.93 -11.57
CA GLN A 487 8.44 8.99 -11.90
C GLN A 487 7.99 10.41 -12.26
N ALA A 488 8.42 11.42 -11.48
CA ALA A 488 8.12 12.82 -11.77
C ALA A 488 8.74 13.26 -13.11
N LEU A 489 10.02 12.92 -13.35
CA LEU A 489 10.72 13.22 -14.60
C LEU A 489 10.04 12.57 -15.80
N ALA A 490 9.67 11.29 -15.72
CA ALA A 490 8.93 10.61 -16.78
C ALA A 490 7.60 11.30 -17.08
N SER A 491 6.84 11.67 -16.04
CA SER A 491 5.59 12.41 -16.22
C SER A 491 5.81 13.75 -16.91
N TRP A 492 6.85 14.49 -16.53
CA TRP A 492 7.17 15.78 -17.14
C TRP A 492 7.64 15.63 -18.59
N ILE A 493 8.50 14.65 -18.89
CA ILE A 493 8.95 14.37 -20.26
C ILE A 493 7.76 14.02 -21.18
N ILE A 494 6.79 13.26 -20.66
CA ILE A 494 5.63 12.81 -21.44
C ILE A 494 4.58 13.91 -21.66
N HIS A 495 4.45 14.89 -20.77
CA HIS A 495 3.33 15.84 -20.83
C HIS A 495 3.74 17.29 -21.08
N LEU A 496 5.03 17.63 -21.00
CA LEU A 496 5.52 18.95 -21.40
C LEU A 496 5.69 19.04 -22.93
N PRO A 497 5.74 20.26 -23.50
CA PRO A 497 6.17 20.48 -24.88
C PRO A 497 7.54 19.83 -25.18
N SER A 498 7.72 19.34 -26.39
CA SER A 498 8.89 18.52 -26.81
C SER A 498 10.22 19.22 -26.55
N ASP A 499 10.31 20.46 -27.00
CA ASP A 499 11.48 21.33 -26.87
C ASP A 499 11.86 21.52 -25.40
N ILE A 500 10.86 21.77 -24.55
CA ILE A 500 11.10 21.99 -23.12
C ILE A 500 11.46 20.68 -22.41
N ALA A 501 10.72 19.61 -22.68
CA ALA A 501 10.95 18.29 -22.09
C ALA A 501 12.34 17.77 -22.42
N PHE A 502 12.75 17.88 -23.69
CA PHE A 502 14.00 17.30 -24.16
C PHE A 502 15.18 18.15 -23.70
N ASP A 503 15.17 19.46 -23.98
CA ASP A 503 16.29 20.35 -23.67
C ASP A 503 16.59 20.44 -22.16
N HIS A 504 15.54 20.49 -21.32
CA HIS A 504 15.71 20.75 -19.89
C HIS A 504 15.74 19.48 -19.02
N ILE A 505 15.24 18.35 -19.52
CA ILE A 505 15.07 17.14 -18.71
C ILE A 505 15.75 15.93 -19.34
N LEU A 506 15.36 15.53 -20.55
CA LEU A 506 15.86 14.30 -21.16
C LEU A 506 17.34 14.42 -21.56
N ASP A 507 17.73 15.48 -22.26
CA ASP A 507 19.09 15.68 -22.75
C ASP A 507 20.13 15.70 -21.62
N PRO A 508 19.93 16.41 -20.49
CA PRO A 508 20.88 16.35 -19.39
C PRO A 508 20.99 14.96 -18.75
N VAL A 509 19.89 14.18 -18.71
CA VAL A 509 19.94 12.78 -18.25
C VAL A 509 20.72 11.93 -19.25
N LEU A 510 20.42 12.05 -20.54
CA LEU A 510 21.07 11.30 -21.61
C LEU A 510 22.57 11.61 -21.68
N LYS A 511 22.98 12.87 -21.55
CA LYS A 511 24.40 13.24 -21.52
C LYS A 511 25.20 12.52 -20.41
N GLU A 512 24.55 12.21 -19.30
CA GLU A 512 25.17 11.61 -18.11
C GLU A 512 24.68 10.17 -17.86
N TRP A 513 24.02 9.53 -18.84
CA TRP A 513 23.28 8.28 -18.62
C TRP A 513 24.17 7.11 -18.14
N THR A 514 25.43 7.07 -18.57
CA THR A 514 26.37 6.01 -18.16
C THR A 514 26.77 6.11 -16.68
N ILE A 515 26.55 7.28 -16.07
CA ILE A 515 26.82 7.58 -14.67
C ILE A 515 25.51 7.50 -13.86
N ALA A 516 24.42 7.98 -14.43
CA ALA A 516 23.07 8.00 -13.85
C ALA A 516 22.14 6.92 -14.46
N SER A 517 22.65 5.71 -14.70
CA SER A 517 21.91 4.63 -15.35
C SER A 517 20.67 4.22 -14.56
N ASP A 518 20.78 4.19 -13.22
CA ASP A 518 19.66 3.85 -12.34
C ASP A 518 18.52 4.88 -12.50
N LEU A 519 18.83 6.17 -12.69
CA LEU A 519 17.83 7.23 -12.91
C LEU A 519 17.14 7.07 -14.27
N LEU A 520 17.90 6.84 -15.34
CA LEU A 520 17.34 6.59 -16.66
C LEU A 520 16.44 5.33 -16.64
N GLU A 521 16.85 4.28 -15.92
CA GLU A 521 16.03 3.08 -15.74
C GLU A 521 14.68 3.42 -15.09
N ARG A 522 14.68 4.26 -14.04
CA ARG A 522 13.44 4.70 -13.38
C ARG A 522 12.55 5.51 -14.31
N ILE A 523 13.13 6.44 -15.08
CA ILE A 523 12.40 7.25 -16.06
C ILE A 523 11.73 6.33 -17.10
N MET A 524 12.49 5.42 -17.71
CA MET A 524 11.97 4.51 -18.73
C MET A 524 10.85 3.61 -18.18
N ARG A 525 11.03 3.04 -16.98
CA ARG A 525 9.97 2.24 -16.34
C ARG A 525 8.71 3.07 -16.14
N SER A 526 8.82 4.25 -15.53
CA SER A 526 7.66 5.12 -15.30
C SER A 526 7.02 5.62 -16.59
N ALA A 527 7.77 5.82 -17.68
CA ALA A 527 7.22 6.19 -18.98
C ALA A 527 6.39 5.05 -19.60
N ILE A 528 6.85 3.80 -19.50
CA ILE A 528 6.06 2.61 -19.87
C ILE A 528 4.75 2.59 -19.06
N ASP A 529 4.84 2.88 -17.76
CA ASP A 529 3.68 2.86 -16.86
C ASP A 529 2.63 3.89 -17.28
N ILE A 530 3.06 5.13 -17.50
CA ILE A 530 2.20 6.22 -17.94
C ILE A 530 1.57 5.89 -19.29
N CYS A 531 2.34 5.44 -20.28
CA CYS A 531 1.81 5.12 -21.61
C CYS A 531 0.84 3.93 -21.59
N SER A 532 1.03 2.98 -20.68
CA SER A 532 0.13 1.82 -20.54
C SER A 532 -1.21 2.22 -19.89
N GLU A 533 -1.21 3.27 -19.08
CA GLU A 533 -2.41 3.79 -18.38
C GLU A 533 -3.14 4.85 -19.20
N ASP A 534 -2.42 5.65 -20.00
CA ASP A 534 -2.95 6.72 -20.83
C ASP A 534 -2.54 6.55 -22.31
N PRO A 535 -3.43 5.99 -23.17
CA PRO A 535 -3.14 5.85 -24.59
C PRO A 535 -2.96 7.18 -25.34
N THR A 536 -3.39 8.32 -24.78
CA THR A 536 -3.27 9.62 -25.45
C THR A 536 -1.84 10.11 -25.58
N VAL A 537 -0.91 9.51 -24.81
CA VAL A 537 0.51 9.88 -24.81
C VAL A 537 1.40 8.98 -25.67
N GLN A 538 0.83 8.04 -26.43
CA GLN A 538 1.57 7.06 -27.23
C GLN A 538 2.58 7.71 -28.20
N HIS A 539 2.17 8.74 -28.93
CA HIS A 539 3.07 9.45 -29.85
C HIS A 539 4.29 10.05 -29.13
N ARG A 540 4.07 10.70 -27.99
CA ARG A 540 5.16 11.25 -27.18
C ARG A 540 6.06 10.16 -26.62
N PHE A 541 5.48 9.04 -26.18
CA PHE A 541 6.25 7.88 -25.72
C PHE A 541 7.19 7.36 -26.82
N VAL A 542 6.72 7.27 -28.06
CA VAL A 542 7.51 6.86 -29.23
C VAL A 542 8.68 7.82 -29.46
N GLU A 543 8.46 9.13 -29.47
CA GLU A 543 9.52 10.14 -29.60
C GLU A 543 10.59 9.99 -28.52
N VAL A 544 10.17 9.82 -27.26
CA VAL A 544 11.10 9.62 -26.13
C VAL A 544 11.92 8.34 -26.31
N TRP A 545 11.31 7.27 -26.83
CA TRP A 545 12.02 6.02 -27.10
C TRP A 545 13.07 6.18 -28.19
N TYR A 546 12.78 6.92 -29.25
CA TYR A 546 13.74 7.23 -30.31
C TYR A 546 14.97 7.96 -29.77
N GLU A 547 14.76 9.04 -28.99
CA GLU A 547 15.86 9.82 -28.41
C GLU A 547 16.74 8.99 -27.47
N ILE A 548 16.12 8.17 -26.60
CA ILE A 548 16.87 7.28 -25.71
C ILE A 548 17.62 6.21 -26.51
N ALA A 549 16.98 5.59 -27.51
CA ALA A 549 17.59 4.55 -28.31
C ALA A 549 18.78 5.06 -29.12
N GLU A 550 18.67 6.24 -29.74
CA GLU A 550 19.75 6.85 -30.51
C GLU A 550 21.02 7.00 -29.65
N VAL A 551 20.88 7.57 -28.44
CA VAL A 551 22.01 7.80 -27.54
C VAL A 551 22.55 6.50 -26.92
N VAL A 552 21.67 5.60 -26.50
CA VAL A 552 22.07 4.35 -25.80
C VAL A 552 22.71 3.36 -26.77
N LEU A 553 22.13 3.16 -27.96
CA LEU A 553 22.64 2.19 -28.94
C LEU A 553 23.91 2.69 -29.64
N SER A 554 24.11 4.01 -29.74
CA SER A 554 25.36 4.59 -30.24
C SER A 554 26.52 4.52 -29.21
N SER A 555 26.23 4.09 -27.97
CA SER A 555 27.25 4.02 -26.92
C SER A 555 28.11 2.78 -26.99
N THR A 556 29.33 2.88 -26.47
CA THR A 556 30.24 1.73 -26.29
C THR A 556 29.91 0.90 -25.06
N ARG A 557 29.13 1.44 -24.12
CA ARG A 557 28.75 0.80 -22.86
C ARG A 557 27.27 0.43 -22.91
N PHE A 558 26.94 -0.76 -22.45
CA PHE A 558 25.56 -1.23 -22.37
C PHE A 558 25.23 -1.70 -20.95
N GLU A 559 24.09 -1.24 -20.45
CA GLU A 559 23.51 -1.69 -19.17
C GLU A 559 22.32 -2.59 -19.47
N ARG A 560 22.31 -3.79 -18.86
CA ARG A 560 21.38 -4.88 -19.20
C ARG A 560 19.92 -4.43 -19.03
N GLU A 561 19.63 -3.72 -17.94
CA GLU A 561 18.30 -3.26 -17.58
C GLU A 561 17.78 -2.20 -18.56
N ILE A 562 18.64 -1.26 -18.98
CA ILE A 562 18.29 -0.25 -20.00
C ILE A 562 18.01 -0.90 -21.35
N LEU A 563 18.89 -1.82 -21.79
CA LEU A 563 18.67 -2.57 -23.03
C LEU A 563 17.38 -3.37 -23.00
N ALA A 564 17.06 -3.97 -21.85
CA ALA A 564 15.80 -4.67 -21.65
C ALA A 564 14.59 -3.73 -21.75
N LEU A 565 14.67 -2.52 -21.21
CA LEU A 565 13.60 -1.53 -21.25
C LEU A 565 13.41 -0.92 -22.64
N LEU A 566 14.46 -0.81 -23.46
CA LEU A 566 14.32 -0.41 -24.86
C LEU A 566 13.40 -1.37 -25.64
N LEU A 567 13.48 -2.68 -25.37
CA LEU A 567 12.53 -3.68 -25.88
C LEU A 567 11.27 -3.82 -25.01
N CYS A 568 11.05 -2.93 -24.05
CA CYS A 568 9.93 -2.94 -23.11
C CYS A 568 9.81 -4.26 -22.28
N THR A 569 10.91 -5.00 -22.08
CA THR A 569 10.92 -6.34 -21.45
C THR A 569 11.08 -6.37 -19.93
N GLY A 570 10.80 -5.25 -19.23
CA GLY A 570 11.07 -5.08 -17.80
C GLY A 570 9.87 -5.15 -16.86
N ARG A 571 8.63 -5.15 -17.38
CA ARG A 571 7.39 -5.02 -16.58
C ARG A 571 6.32 -6.08 -16.88
N PHE A 572 6.23 -6.55 -18.12
CA PHE A 572 5.09 -7.33 -18.55
C PHE A 572 5.17 -8.79 -18.10
N MET A 573 4.21 -9.16 -17.26
CA MET A 573 3.98 -10.55 -16.85
C MET A 573 3.11 -11.31 -17.86
N SER A 574 2.47 -10.60 -18.81
CA SER A 574 1.55 -11.18 -19.79
C SER A 574 1.65 -10.53 -21.18
N LYS A 575 1.20 -11.27 -22.22
CA LYS A 575 1.06 -10.76 -23.60
C LYS A 575 0.06 -9.59 -23.69
N GLY A 576 -0.97 -9.57 -22.83
CA GLY A 576 -2.06 -8.58 -22.88
C GLY A 576 -1.65 -7.17 -22.45
N ASP A 577 -0.67 -7.05 -21.55
CA ASP A 577 -0.22 -5.75 -21.07
C ASP A 577 0.58 -4.98 -22.13
N ALA A 578 1.34 -5.71 -22.96
CA ALA A 578 2.14 -5.14 -24.04
C ALA A 578 1.29 -4.56 -25.19
N ALA A 579 0.05 -5.03 -25.36
CA ALA A 579 -0.85 -4.54 -26.41
C ALA A 579 -1.26 -3.07 -26.22
N LYS A 580 -1.03 -2.50 -25.02
CA LYS A 580 -1.32 -1.09 -24.71
C LYS A 580 -0.22 -0.13 -25.17
N LEU A 581 0.96 -0.63 -25.50
CA LEU A 581 2.09 0.17 -25.98
C LEU A 581 2.09 0.25 -27.52
N PRO A 582 2.57 1.38 -28.10
CA PRO A 582 2.66 1.57 -29.54
C PRO A 582 3.91 0.88 -30.13
N LEU A 583 4.07 -0.42 -29.84
CA LEU A 583 5.27 -1.18 -30.24
C LEU A 583 5.46 -1.26 -31.76
N ASP A 584 4.36 -1.13 -32.53
CA ASP A 584 4.41 -1.17 -34.00
C ASP A 584 5.15 0.05 -34.58
N GLU A 585 5.14 1.17 -33.85
CA GLU A 585 5.85 2.40 -34.21
C GLU A 585 7.33 2.37 -33.79
N LEU A 586 7.78 1.31 -33.10
CA LEU A 586 9.15 1.17 -32.58
C LEU A 586 9.93 0.02 -33.23
N VAL A 587 9.40 -0.58 -34.30
CA VAL A 587 10.01 -1.76 -34.95
C VAL A 587 11.41 -1.45 -35.50
N ASP A 588 11.64 -0.26 -36.02
CA ASP A 588 12.95 0.19 -36.52
C ASP A 588 13.96 0.42 -35.39
N VAL A 589 13.50 0.91 -34.23
CA VAL A 589 14.30 0.93 -33.00
C VAL A 589 14.70 -0.49 -32.59
N PHE A 590 13.78 -1.46 -32.69
CA PHE A 590 14.07 -2.87 -32.39
C PHE A 590 15.05 -3.48 -33.41
N ASP A 591 14.90 -3.19 -34.70
CA ASP A 591 15.86 -3.58 -35.74
C ASP A 591 17.28 -3.07 -35.41
N THR A 592 17.40 -1.78 -35.08
CA THR A 592 18.67 -1.16 -34.69
C THR A 592 19.24 -1.78 -33.43
N TRP A 593 18.40 -2.06 -32.43
CA TRP A 593 18.78 -2.73 -31.20
C TRP A 593 19.35 -4.12 -31.48
N VAL A 594 18.68 -4.92 -32.32
CA VAL A 594 19.12 -6.29 -32.64
C VAL A 594 20.49 -6.28 -33.31
N GLN A 595 20.68 -5.40 -34.30
CA GLN A 595 21.96 -5.26 -35.00
C GLN A 595 23.11 -4.81 -34.06
N THR A 596 22.79 -4.03 -33.03
CA THR A 596 23.79 -3.44 -32.16
C THR A 596 24.17 -4.34 -30.98
N VAL A 597 23.18 -5.00 -30.35
CA VAL A 597 23.40 -5.67 -29.05
C VAL A 597 23.03 -7.15 -29.01
N ALA A 598 22.20 -7.66 -29.93
CA ALA A 598 21.74 -9.05 -29.85
C ALA A 598 22.85 -10.08 -30.15
N ASN A 599 23.93 -9.65 -30.80
CA ASN A 599 25.15 -10.46 -31.00
C ASN A 599 25.97 -10.72 -29.72
N ARG A 600 25.50 -10.25 -28.55
CA ARG A 600 26.06 -10.55 -27.23
C ARG A 600 25.13 -11.50 -26.49
N LYS A 601 25.69 -12.43 -25.69
CA LYS A 601 24.90 -13.40 -24.89
C LYS A 601 23.72 -12.76 -24.15
N ALA A 602 23.97 -11.68 -23.41
CA ALA A 602 22.95 -10.99 -22.63
C ALA A 602 21.89 -10.30 -23.52
N GLY A 603 22.28 -9.76 -24.68
CA GLY A 603 21.35 -9.19 -25.65
C GLY A 603 20.46 -10.27 -26.26
N TYR A 604 21.04 -11.39 -26.68
CA TYR A 604 20.28 -12.53 -27.20
C TYR A 604 19.24 -13.06 -26.19
N GLU A 605 19.63 -13.15 -24.91
CA GLU A 605 18.70 -13.54 -23.83
C GLU A 605 17.52 -12.55 -23.69
N ILE A 606 17.80 -11.24 -23.74
CA ILE A 606 16.75 -10.21 -23.69
C ILE A 606 15.83 -10.31 -24.92
N LEU A 607 16.37 -10.56 -26.11
CA LEU A 607 15.61 -10.73 -27.35
C LEU A 607 14.66 -11.93 -27.25
N ILE A 608 15.12 -13.08 -26.75
CA ILE A 608 14.26 -14.26 -26.50
C ILE A 608 13.13 -13.86 -25.55
N ARG A 609 13.44 -13.17 -24.46
CA ARG A 609 12.42 -12.75 -23.47
C ARG A 609 11.43 -11.75 -24.07
N PHE A 610 11.86 -10.87 -24.97
CA PHE A 610 10.99 -9.95 -25.70
C PHE A 610 10.01 -10.73 -26.57
N LEU A 611 10.54 -11.60 -27.44
CA LEU A 611 9.75 -12.38 -28.39
C LEU A 611 8.81 -13.37 -27.70
N ARG A 612 9.13 -13.86 -26.50
CA ARG A 612 8.20 -14.68 -25.70
C ARG A 612 7.02 -13.91 -25.13
N ASN A 613 7.13 -12.60 -24.99
CA ASN A 613 6.16 -11.75 -24.31
C ASN A 613 5.66 -10.64 -25.25
N ALA A 614 6.08 -9.40 -25.01
CA ALA A 614 5.61 -8.21 -25.71
C ALA A 614 5.83 -8.26 -27.23
N GLY A 615 6.89 -8.93 -27.67
CA GLY A 615 7.28 -9.02 -29.07
C GLY A 615 6.71 -10.23 -29.82
N PHE A 616 5.89 -11.08 -29.18
CA PHE A 616 5.45 -12.34 -29.80
C PHE A 616 4.68 -12.12 -31.11
N LYS A 617 3.90 -11.04 -31.22
CA LYS A 617 3.20 -10.68 -32.46
C LYS A 617 4.13 -10.37 -33.64
N TYR A 618 5.40 -10.06 -33.39
CA TYR A 618 6.39 -9.79 -34.43
C TYR A 618 7.14 -11.04 -34.89
N MET A 619 6.83 -12.22 -34.34
CA MET A 619 7.63 -13.41 -34.57
C MET A 619 7.83 -13.72 -36.06
N ILE A 620 6.78 -13.61 -36.87
CA ILE A 620 6.81 -13.91 -38.30
C ILE A 620 7.45 -12.80 -39.12
N LEU A 621 7.04 -11.55 -38.90
CA LEU A 621 7.52 -10.42 -39.70
C LEU A 621 8.99 -10.09 -39.43
N HIS A 622 9.45 -10.28 -38.19
CA HIS A 622 10.78 -9.85 -37.76
C HIS A 622 11.50 -10.85 -36.85
N GLY A 623 10.78 -11.53 -35.94
CA GLY A 623 11.38 -12.28 -34.84
C GLY A 623 12.29 -13.44 -35.26
N VAL A 624 11.89 -14.24 -36.26
CA VAL A 624 12.74 -15.31 -36.80
C VAL A 624 14.03 -14.73 -37.39
N ARG A 625 13.91 -13.69 -38.23
CA ARG A 625 15.05 -12.99 -38.82
C ARG A 625 15.97 -12.44 -37.73
N TRP A 626 15.43 -11.75 -36.73
CA TRP A 626 16.20 -11.19 -35.62
C TRP A 626 16.98 -12.26 -34.85
N LEU A 627 16.35 -13.41 -34.57
CA LEU A 627 17.02 -14.51 -33.87
C LEU A 627 18.14 -15.10 -34.73
N THR A 628 17.90 -15.36 -36.02
CA THR A 628 18.90 -15.94 -36.92
C THR A 628 20.08 -14.98 -37.15
N GLU A 629 19.82 -13.72 -37.49
CA GLU A 629 20.87 -12.72 -37.71
C GLU A 629 21.72 -12.50 -36.45
N ALA A 630 21.08 -12.40 -35.28
CA ALA A 630 21.79 -12.27 -34.03
C ALA A 630 22.62 -13.53 -33.73
N TRP A 631 22.09 -14.72 -33.96
CA TRP A 631 22.79 -15.99 -33.77
C TRP A 631 24.07 -16.10 -34.60
N GLU A 632 23.98 -15.75 -35.89
CA GLU A 632 25.10 -15.80 -36.83
C GLU A 632 26.21 -14.80 -36.49
N GLN A 633 25.85 -13.66 -35.90
CA GLN A 633 26.80 -12.62 -35.52
C GLN A 633 27.48 -12.85 -34.16
N ILE A 634 27.04 -13.85 -33.37
CA ILE A 634 27.69 -14.17 -32.09
C ILE A 634 29.03 -14.86 -32.37
N PRO A 635 30.17 -14.30 -31.90
CA PRO A 635 31.50 -14.86 -32.20
C PRO A 635 31.71 -16.32 -31.75
N ASP A 636 31.01 -16.74 -30.70
CA ASP A 636 30.97 -18.13 -30.21
C ASP A 636 29.53 -18.49 -29.80
N ASN A 637 28.72 -18.92 -30.77
CA ASN A 637 27.33 -19.34 -30.53
C ASN A 637 27.22 -20.57 -29.61
N THR A 638 28.32 -21.31 -29.36
CA THR A 638 28.33 -22.41 -28.38
C THR A 638 28.10 -21.92 -26.96
N VAL A 639 28.37 -20.64 -26.67
CA VAL A 639 28.06 -20.02 -25.38
C VAL A 639 26.55 -20.03 -25.10
N ILE A 640 25.71 -19.93 -26.13
CA ILE A 640 24.26 -20.07 -25.96
C ILE A 640 23.90 -21.53 -25.71
N LEU A 641 24.45 -22.44 -26.51
CA LEU A 641 24.17 -23.87 -26.43
C LEU A 641 24.60 -24.51 -25.10
N LYS A 642 25.57 -23.92 -24.39
CA LYS A 642 26.02 -24.36 -23.06
C LYS A 642 25.12 -23.89 -21.91
N ASP A 643 24.13 -23.05 -22.16
CA ASP A 643 23.23 -22.49 -21.15
C ASP A 643 21.83 -23.11 -21.28
N ASP A 644 21.59 -24.18 -20.52
CA ASP A 644 20.34 -24.95 -20.57
C ASP A 644 19.09 -24.07 -20.45
N ARG A 645 19.16 -22.99 -19.65
CA ARG A 645 18.01 -22.08 -19.48
C ARG A 645 17.70 -21.31 -20.75
N MET A 646 18.73 -20.86 -21.47
CA MET A 646 18.53 -20.16 -22.74
C MET A 646 18.09 -21.12 -23.84
N VAL A 647 18.70 -22.32 -23.91
CA VAL A 647 18.33 -23.38 -24.88
C VAL A 647 16.85 -23.73 -24.72
N SER A 648 16.40 -24.05 -23.50
CA SER A 648 15.00 -24.40 -23.26
C SER A 648 14.06 -23.19 -23.45
N SER A 649 14.49 -21.97 -23.14
CA SER A 649 13.69 -20.77 -23.40
C SER A 649 13.50 -20.50 -24.89
N LEU A 650 14.54 -20.72 -25.71
CA LEU A 650 14.45 -20.58 -27.16
C LEU A 650 13.66 -21.72 -27.79
N ALA A 651 13.87 -22.97 -27.35
CA ALA A 651 13.12 -24.13 -27.84
C ALA A 651 11.61 -23.96 -27.56
N TYR A 652 11.25 -23.49 -26.37
CA TYR A 652 9.87 -23.17 -26.02
C TYR A 652 9.30 -22.04 -26.89
N LEU A 653 10.06 -20.95 -27.10
CA LEU A 653 9.64 -19.86 -27.99
C LEU A 653 9.35 -20.38 -29.40
N LEU A 654 10.26 -21.17 -29.98
CA LEU A 654 10.09 -21.72 -31.33
C LEU A 654 8.90 -22.68 -31.39
N HIS A 655 8.71 -23.53 -30.38
CA HIS A 655 7.55 -24.40 -30.29
C HIS A 655 6.22 -23.64 -30.28
N GLU A 656 6.09 -22.63 -29.41
CA GLU A 656 4.90 -21.77 -29.35
C GLU A 656 4.69 -21.03 -30.68
N SER A 657 5.77 -20.56 -31.31
CA SER A 657 5.72 -19.87 -32.60
C SER A 657 5.23 -20.78 -33.72
N TRP A 658 5.69 -22.04 -33.75
CA TRP A 658 5.21 -23.03 -34.70
C TRP A 658 3.72 -23.34 -34.49
N TYR A 659 3.30 -23.46 -33.22
CA TYR A 659 1.91 -23.72 -32.89
C TYR A 659 0.98 -22.57 -33.32
N GLU A 660 1.37 -21.32 -33.06
CA GLU A 660 0.53 -20.15 -33.36
C GLU A 660 0.62 -19.71 -34.83
N PHE A 661 1.78 -19.90 -35.49
CA PHE A 661 2.06 -19.34 -36.82
C PHE A 661 2.55 -20.35 -37.87
N GLY A 662 2.40 -21.66 -37.64
CA GLY A 662 2.93 -22.71 -38.52
C GLY A 662 2.52 -22.60 -39.99
N GLU A 663 1.28 -22.21 -40.29
CA GLU A 663 0.81 -22.01 -41.66
C GLU A 663 1.50 -20.82 -42.36
N GLN A 664 1.74 -19.73 -41.62
CA GLN A 664 2.42 -18.54 -42.14
C GLN A 664 3.90 -18.84 -42.41
N LEU A 665 4.55 -19.58 -41.49
CA LEU A 665 5.92 -20.06 -41.68
C LEU A 665 6.05 -20.92 -42.94
N GLN A 666 5.10 -21.82 -43.20
CA GLN A 666 5.12 -22.69 -44.39
C GLN A 666 4.98 -21.94 -45.72
N THR A 667 4.34 -20.77 -45.70
CA THR A 667 4.09 -19.97 -46.91
C THR A 667 5.36 -19.26 -47.39
N ASP A 668 6.30 -18.95 -46.49
CA ASP A 668 7.59 -18.33 -46.82
C ASP A 668 8.74 -19.33 -46.64
N GLN A 669 9.22 -19.88 -47.76
CA GLN A 669 10.33 -20.86 -47.79
C GLN A 669 11.63 -20.32 -47.17
N GLY A 670 11.90 -19.02 -47.28
CA GLY A 670 13.10 -18.40 -46.70
C GLY A 670 13.01 -18.36 -45.18
N LEU A 671 11.86 -17.91 -44.68
CA LEU A 671 11.57 -17.84 -43.24
C LEU A 671 11.53 -19.23 -42.61
N LEU A 672 10.88 -20.21 -43.26
CA LEU A 672 10.82 -21.60 -42.80
C LEU A 672 12.21 -22.21 -42.66
N ARG A 673 13.10 -21.91 -43.62
CA ARG A 673 14.48 -22.40 -43.58
C ARG A 673 15.23 -21.83 -42.38
N GLN A 674 15.18 -20.51 -42.18
CA GLN A 674 15.80 -19.84 -41.03
C GLN A 674 15.27 -20.40 -39.70
N PHE A 675 13.96 -20.60 -39.60
CA PHE A 675 13.31 -21.20 -38.44
C PHE A 675 13.79 -22.64 -38.21
N SER A 676 13.83 -23.46 -39.26
CA SER A 676 14.28 -24.86 -39.19
C SER A 676 15.74 -24.96 -38.77
N ASP A 677 16.61 -24.08 -39.30
CA ASP A 677 18.02 -24.03 -38.93
C ASP A 677 18.17 -23.78 -37.43
N LEU A 678 17.42 -22.84 -36.84
CA LEU A 678 17.43 -22.59 -35.39
C LEU A 678 16.99 -23.83 -34.58
N VAL A 679 15.92 -24.52 -35.03
CA VAL A 679 15.44 -25.76 -34.38
C VAL A 679 16.49 -26.86 -34.44
N ASP A 680 17.17 -27.02 -35.57
CA ASP A 680 18.22 -28.03 -35.76
C ASP A 680 19.41 -27.83 -34.81
N HIS A 681 19.83 -26.58 -34.59
CA HIS A 681 20.89 -26.27 -33.63
C HIS A 681 20.53 -26.70 -32.19
N LEU A 682 19.28 -26.50 -31.77
CA LEU A 682 18.81 -26.85 -30.43
C LEU A 682 18.57 -28.36 -30.28
N ALA A 683 18.00 -29.00 -31.30
CA ALA A 683 17.83 -30.44 -31.33
C ALA A 683 19.18 -31.17 -31.26
N GLY A 684 20.22 -30.60 -31.89
CA GLY A 684 21.60 -31.10 -31.79
C GLY A 684 22.19 -31.09 -30.38
N GLN A 685 21.65 -30.26 -29.46
CA GLN A 685 22.01 -30.27 -28.04
C GLN A 685 21.17 -31.23 -27.19
N GLY A 686 20.15 -31.86 -27.80
CA GLY A 686 19.29 -32.82 -27.11
C GLY A 686 18.11 -32.21 -26.35
N ASP A 687 17.73 -30.95 -26.61
CA ASP A 687 16.49 -30.39 -26.08
C ASP A 687 15.27 -31.13 -26.66
N GLN A 688 14.44 -31.71 -25.80
CA GLN A 688 13.36 -32.60 -26.23
C GLN A 688 12.29 -31.88 -27.04
N ILE A 689 11.99 -30.62 -26.73
CA ILE A 689 11.00 -29.81 -27.44
C ILE A 689 11.51 -29.53 -28.86
N ALA A 690 12.78 -29.16 -28.98
CA ALA A 690 13.40 -28.94 -30.28
C ALA A 690 13.48 -30.23 -31.12
N VAL A 691 13.78 -31.39 -30.52
CA VAL A 691 13.79 -32.69 -31.23
C VAL A 691 12.40 -33.06 -31.74
N GLU A 692 11.34 -32.82 -30.96
CA GLU A 692 9.97 -33.05 -31.42
C GLU A 692 9.60 -32.11 -32.58
N LEU A 693 9.94 -30.82 -32.45
CA LEU A 693 9.68 -29.82 -33.48
C LEU A 693 10.45 -30.13 -34.77
N GLN A 694 11.71 -30.56 -34.67
CA GLN A 694 12.52 -30.99 -35.82
C GLN A 694 11.85 -32.14 -36.59
N ARG A 695 11.26 -33.13 -35.89
CA ARG A 695 10.54 -34.23 -36.56
C ARG A 695 9.34 -33.71 -37.34
N LYS A 696 8.53 -32.83 -36.72
CA LYS A 696 7.36 -32.22 -37.38
C LYS A 696 7.75 -31.43 -38.64
N LEU A 697 8.85 -30.68 -38.60
CA LEU A 697 9.35 -29.93 -39.76
C LEU A 697 9.83 -30.85 -40.89
N ARG A 698 10.46 -31.98 -40.58
CA ARG A 698 10.90 -32.97 -41.58
C ARG A 698 9.75 -33.71 -42.24
N ASP A 699 8.65 -33.92 -41.54
CA ASP A 699 7.46 -34.57 -42.11
C ASP A 699 6.72 -33.69 -43.13
N LEU A 700 7.04 -32.38 -43.19
CA LEU A 700 6.47 -31.40 -44.11
C LEU A 700 7.35 -31.10 -45.33
N ALA A 701 8.64 -31.43 -45.28
CA ALA A 701 9.62 -31.25 -46.35
C ALA A 701 9.68 -32.48 -47.25
#